data_AF-A0A543I6I9-F1
#
_entry.id   AF-A0A543I6I9-F1
#
_cell.length_a   1.000
_cell.length_b   1.000
_cell.length_c   1.000
_cell.angle_alpha   90.00
_cell.angle_beta   90.00
_cell.angle_gamma   90.00
#
_symmetry.space_group_name_H-M   'P 1'
#
loop_
_entity.id
_entity.type
_entity.pdbx_description
1 polymer ?
#
loop_
_entity_poly.entity_id
_entity_poly.type
_entity_poly.pdbx_seq_one_letter_code
_entity_poly.pdbx_strand_id
1 'polypeptide(L)'
;MLINLATNPSFETVVLNLGDVNGSNASTTIVGCSTTGSGLKITPQVDSTGDHILRATYTTPPTADTAIGLTSANITTNREYTLLVELRASRELNLKLQIRGASGDLYAVGTQWQSLRLIGSAGSGALATSTGVLIPASAAARLGDWIEVKTVCLLDGSFEGPYFDGTIPEAEWAGEPHKSQSLLSEEALSTVNGDIERWSSGEARPHTDFMPVRNVRKYGATGDGVTDDTAALQAALDVGDSTAIVFLPAGCYRITKPITWDPYRAQLHGQDASVFCDISNPNTYAVRVCSSARFPGGSPARNTLVTNGGIEFYTTNFRCNGMLFKGAVGNDSQVGGSYESGRRKNGHLTVSNMVLRGFNIAHSIEDYTYMAGFRDSVFRYNKTALYMPKSGIDRGERVYYENCAFTNNDRYTWMIHMEATETFQFINCSFDWMAMFLRVDDGSKVNLISCHIESPSDPRPPAGQYDPSPMLRDNEILLGIGGDQFNNRCFVNVTGTGALNITNSVITLNYYEMDQTVNPLPFVFHISPWASVNIHQSYMKTPSVRALSSGGGRLTISQPKFWTQDEFIPMLGLNTKHNRLRDGQFPRATVSDTWGHLNGGTGAATAVTSPVIHSSSIRMVHGTTAAAELRVTLPVSGPLRVAGVSVKLRADGTRPAGKINTVRMDFLDRTGTVLGSMYDEFGRNPITLSSTKWTTYQLVRDVDHETWWNSDLVTNMRIAFVRSSGSNGETFYVGEAFVNYFG
;
A
#
# COMPACT_ATOMS: atom_id res chain seq x y z
N MET A 1 21.83 -3.24 -6.89
CA MET A 1 21.64 -2.32 -8.02
C MET A 1 21.17 -3.15 -9.20
N LEU A 2 19.90 -3.04 -9.57
CA LEU A 2 19.30 -3.81 -10.68
C LEU A 2 18.99 -2.83 -11.82
N ILE A 3 19.51 -3.07 -13.02
CA ILE A 3 19.18 -2.27 -14.20
C ILE A 3 18.82 -3.24 -15.32
N ASN A 4 17.53 -3.33 -15.60
CA ASN A 4 17.06 -3.92 -16.83
C ASN A 4 17.04 -2.80 -17.89
N LEU A 5 17.91 -2.87 -18.89
CA LEU A 5 17.95 -1.84 -19.93
C LEU A 5 16.69 -1.96 -20.80
N ALA A 6 16.24 -3.20 -21.06
CA ALA A 6 15.12 -3.53 -21.95
C ALA A 6 13.80 -2.84 -21.59
N THR A 7 13.56 -2.61 -20.30
CA THR A 7 12.28 -2.08 -19.78
C THR A 7 12.45 -0.73 -19.06
N ASN A 8 13.55 0.00 -19.28
CA ASN A 8 13.82 1.25 -18.57
C ASN A 8 13.10 2.44 -19.26
N PRO A 9 12.07 3.05 -18.64
CA PRO A 9 11.30 4.15 -19.24
C PRO A 9 12.10 5.46 -19.37
N SER A 10 13.32 5.51 -18.85
CA SER A 10 14.26 6.63 -18.92
C SER A 10 15.49 6.32 -19.79
N PHE A 11 15.39 5.35 -20.71
CA PHE A 11 16.50 4.90 -21.55
C PHE A 11 17.18 6.04 -22.34
N GLU A 12 16.42 7.05 -22.80
CA GLU A 12 16.95 8.21 -23.52
C GLU A 12 17.60 9.28 -22.61
N THR A 13 17.30 9.27 -21.30
CA THR A 13 17.84 10.24 -20.32
C THR A 13 19.03 9.68 -19.52
N VAL A 14 19.51 8.47 -19.83
CA VAL A 14 20.83 8.01 -19.37
C VAL A 14 21.90 8.88 -20.05
N VAL A 15 22.33 9.94 -19.35
CA VAL A 15 23.41 10.82 -19.80
C VAL A 15 24.70 10.01 -19.91
N LEU A 16 25.05 9.58 -21.12
CA LEU A 16 26.35 8.97 -21.45
C LEU A 16 27.39 10.09 -21.54
N ASN A 17 27.85 10.60 -20.41
CA ASN A 17 29.06 11.44 -20.38
C ASN A 17 30.29 10.54 -20.33
N LEU A 18 31.03 10.48 -21.44
CA LEU A 18 32.35 9.84 -21.52
C LEU A 18 33.37 10.74 -20.81
N GLY A 19 33.60 10.52 -19.51
CA GLY A 19 34.47 11.33 -18.65
C GLY A 19 35.50 10.51 -17.89
N ASP A 20 36.71 11.08 -17.77
CA ASP A 20 37.97 10.43 -17.41
C ASP A 20 38.13 10.11 -15.91
N VAL A 21 39.02 9.16 -15.58
CA VAL A 21 39.12 8.42 -14.29
C VAL A 21 39.70 9.23 -13.10
N ASN A 22 39.96 10.53 -13.22
CA ASN A 22 40.60 11.29 -12.14
C ASN A 22 39.61 12.21 -11.43
N GLY A 23 39.28 11.82 -10.20
CA GLY A 23 38.14 12.31 -9.42
C GLY A 23 37.99 13.83 -9.30
N SER A 24 36.78 14.30 -9.59
CA SER A 24 36.03 15.27 -8.78
C SER A 24 34.65 15.46 -9.42
N ASN A 25 33.59 15.29 -8.62
CA ASN A 25 32.18 15.64 -8.87
C ASN A 25 31.56 15.26 -10.24
N ALA A 26 30.73 14.22 -10.28
CA ALA A 26 29.77 14.04 -11.37
C ALA A 26 28.50 13.28 -10.95
N SER A 27 27.37 13.77 -11.46
CA SER A 27 26.01 13.26 -11.38
C SER A 27 25.85 11.78 -11.78
N THR A 28 24.80 11.15 -11.26
CA THR A 28 24.30 9.78 -11.48
C THR A 28 24.50 9.27 -12.91
N THR A 29 25.56 8.48 -13.11
CA THR A 29 25.84 7.71 -14.33
C THR A 29 25.81 6.23 -13.97
N ILE A 30 24.90 5.44 -14.55
CA ILE A 30 24.59 4.08 -14.06
C ILE A 30 25.20 2.96 -14.95
N VAL A 31 25.55 3.26 -16.20
CA VAL A 31 26.43 2.40 -17.04
C VAL A 31 27.42 3.30 -17.76
N GLY A 32 28.72 3.03 -17.62
CA GLY A 32 29.78 3.84 -18.24
C GLY A 32 31.05 3.01 -18.46
N CYS A 33 31.76 3.24 -19.56
CA CYS A 33 33.05 2.62 -19.79
C CYS A 33 34.13 3.45 -19.09
N SER A 34 34.88 2.83 -18.18
CA SER A 34 36.19 3.34 -17.81
C SER A 34 37.23 2.58 -18.62
N THR A 35 37.84 3.24 -19.59
CA THR A 35 39.30 3.32 -19.68
C THR A 35 39.69 4.45 -20.62
N THR A 36 40.68 5.20 -20.18
CA THR A 36 41.59 5.99 -20.97
C THR A 36 42.06 5.22 -22.21
N GLY A 37 41.44 5.48 -23.37
CA GLY A 37 41.93 5.13 -24.70
C GLY A 37 41.92 3.64 -25.08
N SER A 38 40.91 3.20 -25.85
CA SER A 38 41.07 2.29 -27.01
C SER A 38 39.71 1.83 -27.54
N GLY A 39 39.08 2.67 -28.37
CA GLY A 39 38.30 2.13 -29.48
C GLY A 39 36.95 1.47 -29.21
N LEU A 40 36.13 1.92 -28.25
CA LEU A 40 34.72 1.46 -28.13
C LEU A 40 33.74 2.63 -28.27
N LYS A 41 32.74 2.47 -29.14
CA LYS A 41 31.60 3.35 -29.30
C LYS A 41 30.37 2.67 -28.70
N ILE A 42 29.83 3.24 -27.62
CA ILE A 42 28.59 2.78 -27.00
C ILE A 42 27.43 3.57 -27.58
N THR A 43 26.41 2.84 -28.04
CA THR A 43 25.20 3.45 -28.60
C THR A 43 23.99 2.76 -27.98
N PRO A 44 23.06 3.51 -27.37
CA PRO A 44 21.74 2.98 -27.05
C PRO A 44 21.04 2.55 -28.34
N GLN A 45 20.45 1.37 -28.35
CA GLN A 45 19.67 0.84 -29.47
C GLN A 45 18.41 0.14 -28.97
N VAL A 46 17.53 -0.16 -29.90
CA VAL A 46 16.39 -1.06 -29.72
C VAL A 46 16.64 -2.25 -30.63
N ASP A 47 16.60 -3.46 -30.11
CA ASP A 47 16.84 -4.65 -30.92
C ASP A 47 15.59 -5.08 -31.71
N SER A 48 15.68 -6.20 -32.42
CA SER A 48 14.58 -6.68 -33.27
C SER A 48 13.34 -7.13 -32.49
N THR A 49 13.45 -7.38 -31.18
CA THR A 49 12.30 -7.73 -30.32
C THR A 49 11.68 -6.51 -29.66
N GLY A 50 12.23 -5.31 -29.90
CA GLY A 50 11.77 -4.07 -29.28
C GLY A 50 12.45 -3.77 -27.94
N ASP A 51 13.45 -4.57 -27.53
CA ASP A 51 14.12 -4.39 -26.25
C ASP A 51 15.20 -3.30 -26.36
N HIS A 52 15.21 -2.39 -25.40
CA HIS A 52 16.28 -1.42 -25.22
C HIS A 52 17.59 -2.12 -24.83
N ILE A 53 18.66 -1.85 -25.56
CA ILE A 53 19.97 -2.48 -25.40
C ILE A 53 21.09 -1.45 -25.50
N LEU A 54 22.20 -1.69 -24.82
CA LEU A 54 23.43 -0.93 -25.06
C LEU A 54 24.34 -1.72 -25.98
N ARG A 55 24.63 -1.18 -27.18
CA ARG A 55 25.61 -1.76 -28.11
C ARG A 55 26.95 -1.06 -27.96
N ALA A 56 27.96 -1.80 -27.51
CA ALA A 56 29.35 -1.37 -27.50
C ALA A 56 30.06 -1.92 -28.74
N THR A 57 30.44 -1.04 -29.68
CA THR A 57 31.08 -1.41 -30.95
C THR A 57 32.55 -1.01 -30.94
N TYR A 58 33.44 -1.92 -31.30
CA TYR A 58 34.86 -1.65 -31.42
C TYR A 58 35.16 -0.75 -32.64
N THR A 59 35.65 0.46 -32.40
CA THR A 59 36.14 1.41 -33.41
C THR A 59 37.66 1.30 -33.65
N THR A 60 38.39 0.54 -32.83
CA THR A 60 39.72 -0.01 -33.11
C THR A 60 39.90 -1.34 -32.36
N PRO A 61 40.74 -2.27 -32.81
CA PRO A 61 41.04 -3.50 -32.06
C PRO A 61 41.65 -3.16 -30.68
N PRO A 62 41.24 -3.82 -29.58
CA PRO A 62 41.77 -3.53 -28.25
C PRO A 62 43.23 -3.97 -28.16
N THR A 63 44.11 -3.09 -27.68
CA THR A 63 45.54 -3.39 -27.43
C THR A 63 45.83 -3.80 -25.99
N ALA A 64 44.83 -3.72 -25.10
CA ALA A 64 44.87 -4.10 -23.70
C ALA A 64 43.49 -4.62 -23.25
N ASP A 65 43.42 -5.23 -22.07
CA ASP A 65 42.17 -5.68 -21.48
C ASP A 65 41.19 -4.50 -21.37
N THR A 66 39.98 -4.68 -21.88
CA THR A 66 38.99 -3.62 -21.98
C THR A 66 37.72 -3.99 -21.23
N ALA A 67 37.18 -3.08 -20.42
CA ALA A 67 36.00 -3.35 -19.60
C ALA A 67 34.80 -2.48 -19.98
N ILE A 68 33.62 -3.09 -20.00
CA ILE A 68 32.31 -2.43 -20.00
C ILE A 68 31.81 -2.45 -18.55
N GLY A 69 31.86 -1.31 -17.87
CA GLY A 69 31.71 -1.22 -16.43
C GLY A 69 30.45 -0.53 -15.91
N LEU A 70 30.20 -0.71 -14.61
CA LEU A 70 29.27 0.07 -13.80
C LEU A 70 30.06 1.17 -13.08
N THR A 71 29.80 2.43 -13.41
CA THR A 71 30.61 3.58 -12.95
C THR A 71 30.27 4.11 -11.54
N SER A 72 29.20 3.60 -10.90
CA SER A 72 28.69 4.14 -9.63
C SER A 72 28.30 3.09 -8.58
N ALA A 73 28.74 1.84 -8.76
CA ALA A 73 28.47 0.82 -7.76
C ALA A 73 29.32 1.08 -6.49
N ASN A 74 28.67 1.50 -5.40
CA ASN A 74 29.27 1.58 -4.06
C ASN A 74 29.58 0.16 -3.55
N ILE A 75 30.67 -0.42 -4.05
CA ILE A 75 31.11 -1.78 -3.74
C ILE A 75 32.12 -1.70 -2.60
N THR A 76 31.80 -2.36 -1.49
CA THR A 76 32.68 -2.46 -0.32
C THR A 76 33.65 -3.62 -0.51
N THR A 77 34.94 -3.41 -0.24
CA THR A 77 35.96 -4.47 -0.28
C THR A 77 35.66 -5.57 0.73
N ASN A 78 36.06 -6.81 0.43
CA ASN A 78 35.85 -8.01 1.26
C ASN A 78 34.37 -8.33 1.52
N ARG A 79 33.47 -7.79 0.69
CA ARG A 79 32.06 -8.13 0.70
C ARG A 79 31.74 -8.89 -0.57
N GLU A 80 30.89 -9.89 -0.43
CA GLU A 80 30.48 -10.75 -1.52
C GLU A 80 29.40 -10.11 -2.35
N TYR A 81 29.48 -10.26 -3.66
CA TYR A 81 28.50 -9.76 -4.60
C TYR A 81 28.20 -10.82 -5.65
N THR A 82 27.01 -10.71 -6.22
CA THR A 82 26.61 -11.46 -7.41
C THR A 82 26.39 -10.50 -8.56
N LEU A 83 27.20 -10.62 -9.61
CA LEU A 83 27.06 -9.90 -10.87
C LEU A 83 26.37 -10.82 -11.88
N LEU A 84 25.23 -10.37 -12.40
CA LEU A 84 24.44 -11.02 -13.43
C LEU A 84 24.43 -10.13 -14.67
N VAL A 85 24.76 -10.70 -15.82
CA VAL A 85 24.77 -9.96 -17.09
C VAL A 85 24.12 -10.81 -18.18
N GLU A 86 23.15 -10.23 -18.89
CA GLU A 86 22.58 -10.82 -20.09
C GLU A 86 23.14 -10.07 -21.31
N LEU A 87 23.88 -10.80 -22.15
CA LEU A 87 24.62 -10.21 -23.24
C LEU A 87 24.76 -11.15 -24.45
N ARG A 88 25.07 -10.56 -25.61
CA ARG A 88 25.50 -11.29 -26.82
C ARG A 88 26.58 -10.51 -27.54
N ALA A 89 27.23 -11.14 -28.50
CA ALA A 89 28.30 -10.53 -29.30
C ALA A 89 28.12 -10.78 -30.80
N SER A 90 28.75 -9.94 -31.61
CA SER A 90 28.79 -10.03 -33.09
C SER A 90 29.26 -11.39 -33.64
N ARG A 91 30.06 -12.10 -32.85
CA ARG A 91 30.61 -13.43 -33.09
C ARG A 91 31.05 -14.00 -31.74
N GLU A 92 31.54 -15.23 -31.73
CA GLU A 92 32.15 -15.80 -30.52
C GLU A 92 33.35 -14.94 -30.06
N LEU A 93 33.19 -14.33 -28.89
CA LEU A 93 34.20 -13.58 -28.17
C LEU A 93 34.37 -14.20 -26.78
N ASN A 94 35.62 -14.27 -26.32
CA ASN A 94 35.95 -14.77 -25.00
C ASN A 94 35.89 -13.62 -23.99
N LEU A 95 34.88 -13.62 -23.12
CA LEU A 95 34.59 -12.56 -22.16
C LEU A 95 34.78 -13.07 -20.73
N LYS A 96 35.01 -12.17 -19.78
CA LYS A 96 34.99 -12.47 -18.34
C LYS A 96 34.02 -11.54 -17.63
N LEU A 97 33.42 -12.01 -16.56
CA LEU A 97 32.76 -11.11 -15.60
C LEU A 97 33.77 -10.66 -14.55
N GLN A 98 33.60 -9.44 -14.02
CA GLN A 98 34.48 -8.89 -13.01
C GLN A 98 33.71 -8.09 -11.96
N ILE A 99 34.03 -8.30 -10.68
CA ILE A 99 33.55 -7.56 -9.51
C ILE A 99 34.79 -7.01 -8.80
N ARG A 100 35.09 -5.72 -8.98
CA ARG A 100 36.17 -4.97 -8.31
C ARG A 100 37.38 -5.85 -7.93
N GLY A 101 38.18 -6.27 -8.91
CA GLY A 101 39.37 -7.11 -8.71
C GLY A 101 39.16 -8.63 -8.59
N ALA A 102 37.93 -9.11 -8.40
CA ALA A 102 37.58 -10.54 -8.54
C ALA A 102 37.02 -10.81 -9.94
N SER A 103 37.62 -11.74 -10.67
CA SER A 103 37.20 -12.11 -12.03
C SER A 103 36.68 -13.53 -12.07
N GLY A 104 35.66 -13.75 -12.90
CA GLY A 104 35.11 -15.07 -13.20
C GLY A 104 35.87 -15.80 -14.30
N ASP A 105 35.34 -16.97 -14.65
CA ASP A 105 35.81 -17.77 -15.75
C ASP A 105 35.68 -17.05 -17.10
N LEU A 106 36.36 -17.60 -18.12
CA LEU A 106 36.23 -17.16 -19.49
C LEU A 106 34.96 -17.77 -20.10
N TYR A 107 34.08 -16.93 -20.63
CA TYR A 107 32.84 -17.31 -21.30
C TYR A 107 32.96 -17.06 -22.80
N ALA A 108 32.66 -18.09 -23.61
CA ALA A 108 32.56 -17.96 -25.05
C ALA A 108 31.15 -17.47 -25.44
N VAL A 109 31.04 -16.18 -25.75
CA VAL A 109 29.75 -15.53 -26.02
C VAL A 109 29.63 -15.23 -27.50
N GLY A 110 28.63 -15.84 -28.15
CA GLY A 110 28.34 -15.67 -29.57
C GLY A 110 27.15 -14.74 -29.84
N THR A 111 26.50 -14.92 -30.98
CA THR A 111 25.37 -14.08 -31.44
C THR A 111 24.05 -14.33 -30.71
N GLN A 112 23.98 -15.40 -29.90
CA GLN A 112 22.81 -15.70 -29.09
C GLN A 112 22.92 -15.01 -27.74
N TRP A 113 21.78 -14.58 -27.19
CA TRP A 113 21.71 -14.05 -25.82
C TRP A 113 22.16 -15.12 -24.83
N GLN A 114 23.07 -14.74 -23.94
CA GLN A 114 23.57 -15.58 -22.87
C GLN A 114 23.50 -14.84 -21.54
N SER A 115 23.05 -15.54 -20.52
CA SER A 115 23.03 -15.07 -19.13
C SER A 115 24.27 -15.59 -18.42
N LEU A 116 25.12 -14.66 -18.01
CA LEU A 116 26.36 -14.96 -17.28
C LEU A 116 26.23 -14.52 -15.83
N ARG A 117 26.87 -15.28 -14.94
CA ARG A 117 26.87 -15.02 -13.50
C ARG A 117 28.27 -15.14 -12.93
N LEU A 118 28.65 -14.16 -12.10
CA LEU A 118 29.82 -14.23 -11.24
C LEU A 118 29.40 -13.97 -9.81
N ILE A 119 29.78 -14.88 -8.92
CA ILE A 119 29.69 -14.71 -7.48
C ILE A 119 31.12 -14.55 -6.98
N GLY A 120 31.38 -13.46 -6.26
CA GLY A 120 32.74 -13.21 -5.77
C GLY A 120 32.82 -12.07 -4.76
N SER A 121 33.78 -12.21 -3.85
CA SER A 121 34.14 -11.15 -2.92
C SER A 121 34.90 -10.04 -3.64
N ALA A 122 34.44 -8.81 -3.50
CA ALA A 122 35.11 -7.63 -4.05
C ALA A 122 36.52 -7.53 -3.46
N GLY A 123 37.54 -7.59 -4.32
CA GLY A 123 38.94 -7.55 -3.93
C GLY A 123 39.38 -6.17 -3.45
N SER A 124 40.42 -6.13 -2.61
CA SER A 124 41.11 -4.91 -2.18
C SER A 124 42.28 -4.51 -3.09
N GLY A 125 42.56 -5.31 -4.14
CA GLY A 125 43.70 -5.13 -5.04
C GLY A 125 43.54 -3.94 -5.99
N ALA A 126 44.67 -3.31 -6.34
CA ALA A 126 44.75 -2.15 -7.23
C ALA A 126 44.52 -2.48 -8.72
N LEU A 127 44.42 -3.76 -9.09
CA LEU A 127 44.24 -4.20 -10.47
C LEU A 127 42.73 -4.27 -10.78
N ALA A 128 42.26 -3.26 -11.50
CA ALA A 128 40.90 -3.06 -12.02
C ALA A 128 39.81 -2.72 -10.98
N THR A 129 39.51 -1.43 -10.90
CA THR A 129 38.44 -0.85 -10.07
C THR A 129 37.03 -1.06 -10.64
N SER A 130 36.91 -1.61 -11.84
CA SER A 130 35.65 -1.72 -12.59
C SER A 130 34.91 -3.02 -12.31
N THR A 131 33.59 -2.93 -12.19
CA THR A 131 32.66 -4.07 -12.10
C THR A 131 31.82 -4.14 -13.36
N GLY A 132 31.75 -5.30 -14.02
CA GLY A 132 31.06 -5.46 -15.29
C GLY A 132 31.63 -6.58 -16.16
N VAL A 133 31.64 -6.36 -17.47
CA VAL A 133 32.13 -7.32 -18.48
C VAL A 133 33.54 -6.92 -18.91
N LEU A 134 34.50 -7.81 -18.72
CA LEU A 134 35.89 -7.66 -19.14
C LEU A 134 36.11 -8.44 -20.44
N ILE A 135 36.77 -7.80 -21.40
CA ILE A 135 37.22 -8.40 -22.66
C ILE A 135 38.75 -8.44 -22.60
N PRO A 136 39.35 -9.63 -22.43
CA PRO A 136 40.81 -9.76 -22.43
C PRO A 136 41.41 -9.30 -23.76
N ALA A 137 42.62 -8.72 -23.74
CA ALA A 137 43.37 -8.34 -24.94
C ALA A 137 43.58 -9.53 -25.90
N SER A 138 43.65 -10.74 -25.35
CA SER A 138 43.78 -12.00 -26.08
C SER A 138 42.49 -12.48 -26.76
N ALA A 139 41.34 -11.85 -26.50
CA ALA A 139 40.05 -12.22 -27.11
C ALA A 139 39.95 -11.91 -28.62
N ALA A 140 41.00 -11.31 -29.19
CA ALA A 140 41.16 -11.02 -30.62
C ALA A 140 39.98 -10.24 -31.22
N ALA A 141 39.33 -9.36 -30.46
CA ALA A 141 38.27 -8.49 -30.98
C ALA A 141 38.82 -7.62 -32.12
N ARG A 142 38.01 -7.46 -33.16
CA ARG A 142 38.36 -6.75 -34.41
C ARG A 142 37.60 -5.44 -34.48
N LEU A 143 38.08 -4.56 -35.35
CA LEU A 143 37.31 -3.38 -35.77
C LEU A 143 35.91 -3.81 -36.24
N GLY A 144 34.87 -3.24 -35.65
CA GLY A 144 33.48 -3.51 -35.98
C GLY A 144 32.81 -4.64 -35.18
N ASP A 145 33.58 -5.43 -34.41
CA ASP A 145 32.97 -6.37 -33.46
C ASP A 145 32.15 -5.57 -32.44
N TRP A 146 31.05 -6.15 -31.97
CA TRP A 146 30.19 -5.53 -30.98
C TRP A 146 29.76 -6.49 -29.88
N ILE A 147 29.45 -5.92 -28.73
CA ILE A 147 28.79 -6.57 -27.59
C ILE A 147 27.52 -5.79 -27.29
N GLU A 148 26.42 -6.51 -27.16
CA GLU A 148 25.15 -5.96 -26.73
C GLU A 148 24.81 -6.46 -25.35
N VAL A 149 24.39 -5.53 -24.49
CA VAL A 149 24.00 -5.83 -23.12
C VAL A 149 22.54 -5.42 -22.94
N LYS A 150 21.74 -6.38 -22.49
CA LYS A 150 20.30 -6.22 -22.22
C LYS A 150 20.03 -6.02 -20.74
N THR A 151 20.75 -6.75 -19.89
CA THR A 151 20.54 -6.72 -18.44
C THR A 151 21.88 -6.68 -17.72
N VAL A 152 22.03 -5.78 -16.74
CA VAL A 152 23.15 -5.82 -15.78
C VAL A 152 22.60 -5.65 -14.37
N CYS A 153 22.93 -6.59 -13.50
CA CYS A 153 22.51 -6.57 -12.11
C CYS A 153 23.67 -6.89 -11.19
N LEU A 154 23.89 -6.03 -10.20
CA LEU A 154 24.82 -6.26 -9.11
C LEU A 154 24.05 -6.39 -7.79
N LEU A 155 24.09 -7.56 -7.20
CA LEU A 155 23.44 -7.89 -5.94
C LEU A 155 24.49 -8.00 -4.83
N ASP A 156 24.11 -7.59 -3.63
CA ASP A 156 24.94 -7.67 -2.42
C ASP A 156 24.71 -9.04 -1.75
N GLY A 157 25.75 -9.88 -1.73
CA GLY A 157 25.72 -11.28 -1.31
C GLY A 157 25.86 -12.29 -2.46
N SER A 158 26.00 -13.58 -2.10
CA SER A 158 25.90 -14.72 -3.02
C SER A 158 24.46 -15.03 -3.38
N PHE A 159 24.15 -15.08 -4.67
CA PHE A 159 22.84 -15.49 -5.18
C PHE A 159 23.01 -16.63 -6.17
N GLU A 160 22.53 -17.81 -5.79
CA GLU A 160 22.47 -19.00 -6.65
C GLU A 160 21.01 -19.33 -6.98
N GLY A 161 20.64 -19.20 -8.27
CA GLY A 161 19.30 -19.53 -8.76
C GLY A 161 19.20 -19.39 -10.29
N PRO A 162 18.23 -20.05 -10.95
CA PRO A 162 18.13 -20.11 -12.41
C PRO A 162 17.32 -18.97 -13.06
N TYR A 163 16.99 -17.90 -12.36
CA TYR A 163 16.05 -16.88 -12.85
C TYR A 163 16.67 -16.00 -13.94
N PHE A 164 16.35 -16.26 -15.21
CA PHE A 164 16.13 -15.28 -16.27
C PHE A 164 15.42 -15.95 -17.45
N ASP A 165 14.08 -15.95 -17.47
CA ASP A 165 13.31 -15.90 -18.70
C ASP A 165 12.36 -14.68 -18.65
N GLY A 166 12.38 -13.89 -19.71
CA GLY A 166 11.94 -12.49 -19.68
C GLY A 166 10.45 -12.28 -19.87
N THR A 167 9.86 -11.41 -19.05
CA THR A 167 9.14 -10.19 -19.45
C THR A 167 8.70 -9.47 -18.16
N ILE A 168 9.11 -8.22 -17.96
CA ILE A 168 8.47 -7.32 -16.99
C ILE A 168 7.53 -6.45 -17.82
N PRO A 169 6.20 -6.63 -17.74
CA PRO A 169 5.27 -5.65 -18.28
C PRO A 169 5.24 -4.42 -17.37
N GLU A 170 5.02 -3.26 -17.98
CA GLU A 170 4.75 -2.00 -17.32
C GLU A 170 3.66 -2.16 -16.24
N ALA A 171 4.00 -1.81 -15.01
CA ALA A 171 3.11 -1.53 -13.88
C ALA A 171 1.81 -2.36 -13.79
N GLU A 172 1.93 -3.63 -13.39
CA GLU A 172 0.94 -4.27 -12.50
C GLU A 172 1.69 -5.01 -11.40
N TRP A 173 1.42 -4.64 -10.14
CA TRP A 173 1.87 -5.37 -8.96
C TRP A 173 1.21 -6.75 -8.96
N ALA A 174 1.89 -7.76 -9.49
CA ALA A 174 1.53 -9.17 -9.29
C ALA A 174 2.24 -9.68 -8.04
N GLY A 175 1.51 -9.69 -6.92
CA GLY A 175 2.04 -10.10 -5.63
C GLY A 175 2.62 -11.52 -5.67
N GLU A 176 3.95 -11.62 -5.54
CA GLU A 176 4.63 -12.80 -5.03
C GLU A 176 5.47 -12.39 -3.81
N PRO A 177 5.37 -13.11 -2.67
CA PRO A 177 6.09 -12.80 -1.44
C PRO A 177 7.60 -12.80 -1.68
N HIS A 178 8.31 -11.89 -1.02
CA HIS A 178 9.76 -11.98 -0.87
C HIS A 178 10.12 -13.36 -0.30
N LYS A 179 10.70 -14.23 -1.14
CA LYS A 179 11.35 -15.46 -0.69
C LYS A 179 12.67 -15.08 -0.01
N SER A 180 12.65 -14.85 1.29
CA SER A 180 13.86 -15.00 2.09
C SER A 180 14.09 -16.49 2.31
N GLN A 181 15.18 -17.01 1.75
CA GLN A 181 15.64 -18.34 2.10
C GLN A 181 16.09 -18.31 3.58
N SER A 182 15.65 -19.32 4.33
CA SER A 182 16.26 -19.68 5.61
C SER A 182 17.78 -19.79 5.43
N LEU A 183 18.57 -19.16 6.30
CA LEU A 183 20.04 -19.26 6.33
C LEU A 183 20.55 -20.68 6.67
N LEU A 184 19.67 -21.66 6.82
CA LEU A 184 20.00 -23.05 7.11
C LEU A 184 19.94 -23.85 5.80
N SER A 185 21.08 -24.04 5.14
CA SER A 185 21.20 -24.96 4.00
C SER A 185 21.10 -26.42 4.48
N GLU A 186 20.63 -27.33 3.60
CA GLU A 186 20.64 -28.78 3.89
C GLU A 186 22.06 -29.29 4.24
N GLU A 187 23.08 -28.65 3.67
CA GLU A 187 24.49 -28.97 3.90
C GLU A 187 24.94 -28.58 5.31
N ALA A 188 24.53 -27.41 5.82
CA ALA A 188 24.79 -26.97 7.20
C ALA A 188 24.14 -27.90 8.24
N LEU A 189 23.00 -28.52 7.91
CA LEU A 189 22.31 -29.50 8.75
C LEU A 189 22.96 -30.89 8.73
N SER A 190 23.67 -31.24 7.66
CA SER A 190 24.38 -32.52 7.54
C SER A 190 25.60 -32.60 8.46
N THR A 191 26.32 -31.49 8.62
CA THR A 191 27.44 -31.34 9.56
C THR A 191 26.99 -31.40 11.02
N VAL A 192 25.81 -30.85 11.35
CA VAL A 192 25.22 -30.94 12.71
C VAL A 192 24.79 -32.38 13.04
N ASN A 193 24.36 -33.17 12.05
CA ASN A 193 24.01 -34.59 12.26
C ASN A 193 25.23 -35.46 12.62
N GLY A 194 26.42 -35.15 12.07
CA GLY A 194 27.66 -35.87 12.40
C GLY A 194 28.10 -35.68 13.86
N ASP A 195 27.84 -34.50 14.43
CA ASP A 195 28.18 -34.20 15.83
C ASP A 195 27.17 -34.81 16.83
N ILE A 196 25.91 -35.03 16.41
CA ILE A 196 24.87 -35.66 17.25
C ILE A 196 25.19 -37.13 17.56
N GLU A 197 25.76 -37.89 16.62
CA GLU A 197 26.17 -39.28 16.89
C GLU A 197 27.31 -39.36 17.91
N ARG A 198 28.21 -38.37 17.91
CA ARG A 198 29.35 -38.29 18.83
C ARG A 198 28.93 -37.91 20.26
N TRP A 199 27.82 -37.20 20.44
CA TRP A 199 27.28 -36.73 21.73
C TRP A 199 26.50 -37.77 22.55
N SER A 200 26.28 -38.97 22.00
CA SER A 200 25.71 -40.10 22.75
C SER A 200 26.70 -40.78 23.71
N SER A 201 27.97 -40.33 23.76
CA SER A 201 29.07 -40.98 24.50
C SER A 201 29.39 -40.40 25.91
N GLY A 202 28.63 -39.41 26.40
CA GLY A 202 28.61 -39.08 27.83
C GLY A 202 29.77 -38.26 28.40
N GLU A 203 30.54 -37.52 27.59
CA GLU A 203 31.52 -36.55 28.12
C GLU A 203 30.92 -35.14 28.23
N ALA A 204 30.95 -34.57 29.43
CA ALA A 204 30.43 -33.23 29.72
C ALA A 204 31.56 -32.19 29.79
N ARG A 205 31.50 -31.10 28.99
CA ARG A 205 31.98 -29.70 29.24
C ARG A 205 31.39 -28.72 28.18
N PRO A 206 31.69 -27.41 28.23
CA PRO A 206 30.98 -26.30 28.89
C PRO A 206 30.16 -25.43 27.91
N HIS A 207 29.17 -24.69 28.45
CA HIS A 207 28.31 -23.68 27.80
C HIS A 207 28.78 -23.04 26.47
N THR A 208 28.38 -23.65 25.35
CA THR A 208 28.07 -22.97 24.09
C THR A 208 26.75 -23.56 23.59
N ASP A 209 25.63 -22.95 24.00
CA ASP A 209 24.28 -23.47 23.73
C ASP A 209 23.93 -23.39 22.24
N PHE A 210 24.29 -24.43 21.48
CA PHE A 210 23.68 -24.69 20.17
C PHE A 210 22.23 -25.12 20.39
N MET A 211 21.25 -24.34 19.91
CA MET A 211 19.86 -24.79 19.90
C MET A 211 19.73 -25.99 18.94
N PRO A 212 19.26 -27.15 19.41
CA PRO A 212 19.09 -28.32 18.54
C PRO A 212 18.10 -28.02 17.42
N VAL A 213 18.40 -28.51 16.21
CA VAL A 213 17.50 -28.42 15.07
C VAL A 213 16.66 -29.70 14.95
N ARG A 214 15.33 -29.55 14.98
CA ARG A 214 14.33 -30.60 14.82
C ARG A 214 13.74 -30.50 13.42
N ASN A 215 14.34 -31.22 12.47
CA ASN A 215 13.78 -31.38 11.13
C ASN A 215 12.51 -32.25 11.20
N VAL A 216 11.37 -31.73 10.75
CA VAL A 216 10.07 -32.40 10.86
C VAL A 216 10.03 -33.78 10.18
N ARG A 217 10.87 -34.03 9.16
CA ARG A 217 10.96 -35.34 8.50
C ARG A 217 11.49 -36.42 9.44
N LYS A 218 12.35 -36.07 10.41
CA LYS A 218 12.81 -37.00 11.45
C LYS A 218 11.73 -37.39 12.45
N TYR A 219 10.63 -36.63 12.49
CA TYR A 219 9.45 -36.89 13.31
C TYR A 219 8.33 -37.59 12.51
N GLY A 220 8.61 -38.00 11.27
CA GLY A 220 7.69 -38.75 10.42
C GLY A 220 6.90 -37.88 9.43
N ALA A 221 7.20 -36.59 9.31
CA ALA A 221 6.53 -35.73 8.33
C ALA A 221 7.04 -36.05 6.92
N THR A 222 6.15 -36.17 5.97
CA THR A 222 6.46 -36.48 4.57
C THR A 222 6.61 -35.23 3.73
N GLY A 223 5.69 -34.26 3.89
CA GLY A 223 5.66 -33.05 3.06
C GLY A 223 5.21 -33.29 1.62
N ASP A 224 4.38 -34.31 1.37
CA ASP A 224 3.91 -34.72 0.04
C ASP A 224 2.55 -34.11 -0.37
N GLY A 225 1.90 -33.36 0.52
CA GLY A 225 0.59 -32.73 0.34
C GLY A 225 -0.61 -33.68 0.51
N VAL A 226 -0.37 -34.97 0.78
CA VAL A 226 -1.40 -36.03 0.84
C VAL A 226 -1.44 -36.66 2.23
N THR A 227 -0.29 -37.07 2.74
CA THR A 227 -0.14 -37.69 4.05
C THR A 227 -0.49 -36.69 5.14
N ASP A 228 -1.22 -37.16 6.16
CA ASP A 228 -1.53 -36.33 7.32
C ASP A 228 -0.30 -36.19 8.23
N ASP A 229 0.40 -35.07 8.09
CA ASP A 229 1.63 -34.74 8.81
C ASP A 229 1.35 -34.13 10.20
N THR A 230 0.08 -33.99 10.62
CA THR A 230 -0.30 -33.31 11.87
C THR A 230 0.47 -33.84 13.09
N ALA A 231 0.53 -35.16 13.26
CA ALA A 231 1.18 -35.77 14.42
C ALA A 231 2.70 -35.57 14.41
N ALA A 232 3.32 -35.65 13.23
CA ALA A 232 4.75 -35.44 13.06
C ALA A 232 5.16 -33.98 13.32
N LEU A 233 4.38 -33.03 12.80
CA LEU A 233 4.59 -31.61 13.05
C LEU A 233 4.42 -31.28 14.54
N GLN A 234 3.38 -31.80 15.19
CA GLN A 234 3.18 -31.59 16.63
C GLN A 234 4.32 -32.20 17.44
N ALA A 235 4.77 -33.42 17.11
CA ALA A 235 5.89 -34.05 17.79
C ALA A 235 7.22 -33.28 17.62
N ALA A 236 7.42 -32.61 16.49
CA ALA A 236 8.57 -31.73 16.29
C ALA A 236 8.48 -30.45 17.15
N LEU A 237 7.27 -29.89 17.31
CA LEU A 237 6.98 -28.72 18.14
C LEU A 237 7.01 -29.02 19.65
N ASP A 238 6.75 -30.26 20.05
CA ASP A 238 6.73 -30.71 21.45
C ASP A 238 8.18 -30.90 21.98
N VAL A 239 8.81 -29.77 22.33
CA VAL A 239 10.21 -29.70 22.79
C VAL A 239 10.37 -29.87 24.30
N GLY A 240 9.29 -30.06 25.05
CA GLY A 240 9.32 -30.11 26.52
C GLY A 240 9.91 -28.82 27.11
N ASP A 241 10.67 -28.91 28.19
CA ASP A 241 11.36 -27.75 28.83
C ASP A 241 12.64 -27.27 28.14
N SER A 242 12.99 -27.90 27.00
CA SER A 242 14.12 -27.48 26.16
C SER A 242 13.69 -26.41 25.16
N THR A 243 14.64 -25.97 24.33
CA THR A 243 14.37 -25.12 23.17
C THR A 243 15.00 -25.66 21.91
N ALA A 244 14.34 -25.46 20.77
CA ALA A 244 14.80 -25.97 19.49
C ALA A 244 14.44 -25.03 18.34
N ILE A 245 15.16 -25.19 17.24
CA ILE A 245 14.72 -24.73 15.91
C ILE A 245 13.93 -25.88 15.29
N VAL A 246 12.65 -25.68 15.01
CA VAL A 246 11.81 -26.62 14.26
C VAL A 246 11.89 -26.22 12.79
N PHE A 247 12.48 -27.11 12.00
CA PHE A 247 12.77 -26.85 10.59
C PHE A 247 11.83 -27.65 9.69
N LEU A 248 11.16 -26.96 8.77
CA LEU A 248 10.34 -27.52 7.71
C LEU A 248 11.11 -27.38 6.38
N PRO A 249 11.70 -28.47 5.86
CA PRO A 249 12.22 -28.50 4.49
C PRO A 249 11.14 -28.17 3.44
N ALA A 250 11.56 -27.92 2.21
CA ALA A 250 10.65 -27.75 1.09
C ALA A 250 9.68 -28.94 0.97
N GLY A 251 8.39 -28.64 0.85
CA GLY A 251 7.32 -29.64 0.85
C GLY A 251 5.97 -29.04 1.23
N CYS A 252 4.91 -29.80 0.99
CA CYS A 252 3.55 -29.46 1.41
C CYS A 252 3.11 -30.38 2.54
N TYR A 253 2.97 -29.84 3.75
CA TYR A 253 2.61 -30.60 4.95
C TYR A 253 1.12 -30.48 5.22
N ARG A 254 0.37 -31.55 5.02
CA ARG A 254 -1.08 -31.54 5.24
C ARG A 254 -1.40 -31.74 6.72
N ILE A 255 -2.24 -30.86 7.29
CA ILE A 255 -2.78 -31.01 8.63
C ILE A 255 -4.30 -31.22 8.59
N THR A 256 -4.80 -32.12 9.42
CA THR A 256 -6.24 -32.42 9.57
C THR A 256 -6.79 -32.00 10.94
N LYS A 257 -5.91 -31.57 11.87
CA LYS A 257 -6.27 -31.04 13.19
C LYS A 257 -5.37 -29.85 13.55
N PRO A 258 -5.80 -28.98 14.49
CA PRO A 258 -4.99 -27.87 14.95
C PRO A 258 -3.64 -28.32 15.53
N ILE A 259 -2.58 -27.57 15.24
CA ILE A 259 -1.28 -27.71 15.92
C ILE A 259 -1.09 -26.57 16.93
N THR A 260 -0.38 -26.86 18.02
CA THR A 260 -0.03 -25.86 19.04
C THR A 260 1.44 -25.51 18.92
N TRP A 261 1.72 -24.21 18.83
CA TRP A 261 3.06 -23.67 18.69
C TRP A 261 3.39 -22.78 19.89
N ASP A 262 4.47 -23.13 20.57
CA ASP A 262 5.08 -22.34 21.63
C ASP A 262 6.32 -21.59 21.10
N PRO A 263 6.19 -20.32 20.68
CA PRO A 263 7.28 -19.57 20.06
C PRO A 263 8.43 -19.25 21.02
N TYR A 264 8.23 -19.40 22.33
CA TYR A 264 9.30 -19.22 23.30
C TYR A 264 10.28 -20.40 23.30
N ARG A 265 9.77 -21.61 22.99
CA ARG A 265 10.57 -22.84 23.04
C ARG A 265 10.93 -23.37 21.66
N ALA A 266 10.05 -23.25 20.69
CA ALA A 266 10.23 -23.75 19.34
C ALA A 266 10.26 -22.59 18.35
N GLN A 267 11.44 -22.28 17.81
CA GLN A 267 11.54 -21.35 16.68
C GLN A 267 11.11 -22.07 15.41
N LEU A 268 10.21 -21.48 14.63
CA LEU A 268 9.63 -22.15 13.47
C LEU A 268 10.22 -21.60 12.18
N HIS A 269 10.89 -22.45 11.39
CA HIS A 269 11.61 -22.05 10.18
C HIS A 269 11.24 -22.95 9.01
N GLY A 270 10.84 -22.35 7.88
CA GLY A 270 10.63 -23.06 6.63
C GLY A 270 11.65 -22.69 5.55
N GLN A 271 11.85 -23.61 4.62
CA GLN A 271 12.58 -23.38 3.37
C GLN A 271 11.64 -23.75 2.21
N ASP A 272 10.88 -22.78 1.69
CA ASP A 272 9.82 -23.04 0.70
C ASP A 272 8.81 -24.11 1.16
N ALA A 273 8.51 -24.14 2.45
CA ALA A 273 7.55 -25.06 3.05
C ALA A 273 6.14 -24.48 3.00
N SER A 274 5.15 -25.31 2.70
CA SER A 274 3.73 -24.97 2.84
C SER A 274 3.04 -25.94 3.80
N VAL A 275 2.09 -25.43 4.58
CA VAL A 275 1.24 -26.19 5.47
C VAL A 275 -0.19 -26.08 4.94
N PHE A 276 -0.68 -27.18 4.37
CA PHE A 276 -2.04 -27.28 3.86
C PHE A 276 -3.01 -27.63 4.99
N CYS A 277 -3.88 -26.69 5.34
CA CYS A 277 -4.94 -26.90 6.33
C CYS A 277 -6.17 -27.56 5.68
N ASP A 278 -6.28 -28.87 5.86
CA ASP A 278 -7.44 -29.68 5.48
C ASP A 278 -8.42 -29.85 6.66
N ILE A 279 -8.69 -28.74 7.34
CA ILE A 279 -9.68 -28.66 8.41
C ILE A 279 -10.92 -27.97 7.85
N SER A 280 -12.10 -28.57 8.06
CA SER A 280 -13.38 -27.98 7.67
C SER A 280 -14.24 -27.69 8.92
N ASN A 281 -13.77 -26.76 9.76
CA ASN A 281 -14.49 -26.22 10.91
C ASN A 281 -14.20 -24.71 11.08
N PRO A 282 -15.16 -23.81 10.79
CA PRO A 282 -14.92 -22.36 10.85
C PRO A 282 -14.70 -21.84 12.28
N ASN A 283 -14.99 -22.65 13.31
CA ASN A 283 -14.81 -22.30 14.72
C ASN A 283 -13.45 -22.73 15.28
N THR A 284 -12.53 -23.21 14.44
CA THR A 284 -11.17 -23.58 14.85
C THR A 284 -10.11 -22.81 14.08
N TYR A 285 -8.88 -22.91 14.58
CA TYR A 285 -7.68 -22.37 13.96
C TYR A 285 -6.74 -23.49 13.59
N ALA A 286 -6.02 -23.35 12.47
CA ALA A 286 -4.99 -24.26 12.02
C ALA A 286 -3.81 -24.30 13.01
N VAL A 287 -3.41 -23.13 13.52
CA VAL A 287 -2.32 -22.99 14.49
C VAL A 287 -2.80 -22.22 15.71
N ARG A 288 -2.51 -22.76 16.90
CA ARG A 288 -2.69 -22.07 18.18
C ARG A 288 -1.32 -21.62 18.69
N VAL A 289 -1.10 -20.31 18.73
CA VAL A 289 0.16 -19.71 19.19
C VAL A 289 0.02 -19.38 20.67
N CYS A 290 0.76 -20.10 21.51
CA CYS A 290 0.72 -19.95 22.97
C CYS A 290 2.12 -20.10 23.57
N SER A 291 2.74 -18.97 23.91
CA SER A 291 4.06 -18.87 24.52
C SER A 291 4.08 -19.38 25.96
N SER A 292 4.99 -20.29 26.30
CA SER A 292 5.24 -20.72 27.68
C SER A 292 6.20 -19.83 28.46
N ALA A 293 6.62 -18.71 27.87
CA ALA A 293 7.66 -17.85 28.45
C ALA A 293 7.34 -17.41 29.88
N ARG A 294 8.34 -17.56 30.77
CA ARG A 294 8.26 -17.09 32.16
C ARG A 294 8.28 -15.57 32.22
N PHE A 295 7.70 -15.00 33.28
CA PHE A 295 7.47 -13.56 33.43
C PHE A 295 8.19 -12.92 34.64
N PRO A 296 9.52 -13.06 34.81
CA PRO A 296 10.22 -12.26 35.82
C PRO A 296 10.31 -10.80 35.31
N GLY A 297 9.54 -9.89 35.92
CA GLY A 297 9.69 -8.45 35.71
C GLY A 297 9.00 -7.83 34.48
N GLY A 298 8.10 -8.52 33.79
CA GLY A 298 7.17 -7.83 32.87
C GLY A 298 7.17 -8.19 31.39
N SER A 299 8.11 -8.99 30.85
CA SER A 299 8.04 -9.38 29.42
C SER A 299 8.93 -10.57 29.05
N PRO A 300 8.51 -11.45 28.11
CA PRO A 300 9.34 -12.55 27.63
C PRO A 300 10.43 -12.05 26.66
N ALA A 301 11.45 -11.38 27.19
CA ALA A 301 12.53 -10.77 26.41
C ALA A 301 13.19 -11.73 25.40
N ARG A 302 13.26 -13.03 25.71
CA ARG A 302 13.79 -14.03 24.78
C ARG A 302 13.06 -14.08 23.43
N ASN A 303 11.77 -13.76 23.38
CA ASN A 303 11.03 -13.74 22.10
C ASN A 303 11.56 -12.67 21.14
N THR A 304 12.31 -11.66 21.62
CA THR A 304 13.01 -10.69 20.76
C THR A 304 14.23 -11.27 20.04
N LEU A 305 14.76 -12.40 20.52
CA LEU A 305 15.96 -13.05 19.98
C LEU A 305 15.63 -14.15 18.97
N VAL A 306 14.35 -14.43 18.75
CA VAL A 306 13.90 -15.52 17.86
C VAL A 306 13.28 -14.94 16.60
N THR A 307 13.56 -15.59 15.47
CA THR A 307 12.89 -15.32 14.20
C THR A 307 12.04 -16.54 13.86
N ASN A 308 10.86 -16.30 13.29
CA ASN A 308 9.95 -17.36 12.87
C ASN A 308 9.40 -17.00 11.49
N GLY A 309 9.53 -17.89 10.51
CA GLY A 309 9.21 -17.52 9.14
C GLY A 309 9.51 -18.56 8.07
N GLY A 310 9.30 -18.17 6.81
CA GLY A 310 9.60 -18.98 5.63
C GLY A 310 8.56 -20.07 5.34
N ILE A 311 7.33 -19.90 5.82
CA ILE A 311 6.26 -20.89 5.69
C ILE A 311 5.00 -20.23 5.15
N GLU A 312 4.39 -20.88 4.16
CA GLU A 312 3.02 -20.59 3.75
C GLU A 312 2.05 -21.48 4.52
N PHE A 313 1.06 -20.89 5.19
CA PHE A 313 -0.12 -21.59 5.67
C PHE A 313 -1.27 -21.29 4.72
N TYR A 314 -1.93 -22.33 4.22
CA TYR A 314 -3.05 -22.12 3.31
C TYR A 314 -4.17 -23.13 3.47
N THR A 315 -5.37 -22.72 3.07
CA THR A 315 -6.51 -23.61 2.83
C THR A 315 -7.23 -23.17 1.55
N THR A 316 -8.10 -24.02 1.02
CA THR A 316 -8.86 -23.75 -0.22
C THR A 316 -10.36 -23.62 0.01
N ASN A 317 -10.82 -23.82 1.25
CA ASN A 317 -12.25 -23.98 1.55
C ASN A 317 -12.85 -22.83 2.39
N PHE A 318 -12.04 -21.91 2.92
CA PHE A 318 -12.46 -20.86 3.86
C PHE A 318 -13.24 -21.38 5.09
N ARG A 319 -13.04 -22.65 5.45
CA ARG A 319 -13.71 -23.33 6.58
C ARG A 319 -12.76 -23.58 7.73
N CYS A 320 -11.65 -22.85 7.81
CA CYS A 320 -10.79 -22.80 8.97
C CYS A 320 -10.23 -21.38 9.11
N ASN A 321 -9.84 -21.00 10.32
CA ASN A 321 -9.05 -19.80 10.57
C ASN A 321 -7.56 -20.20 10.58
N GLY A 322 -6.65 -19.26 10.28
CA GLY A 322 -5.22 -19.56 10.20
C GLY A 322 -4.58 -19.66 11.59
N MET A 323 -4.22 -18.52 12.19
CA MET A 323 -3.49 -18.46 13.45
C MET A 323 -4.27 -17.76 14.57
N LEU A 324 -4.36 -18.41 15.72
CA LEU A 324 -4.86 -17.80 16.96
C LEU A 324 -3.70 -17.43 17.87
N PHE A 325 -3.48 -16.14 18.09
CA PHE A 325 -2.56 -15.66 19.10
C PHE A 325 -3.35 -15.42 20.39
N LYS A 326 -3.22 -16.37 21.32
CA LYS A 326 -3.91 -16.32 22.61
C LYS A 326 -3.05 -16.92 23.72
N GLY A 327 -2.80 -16.15 24.76
CA GLY A 327 -2.16 -16.64 25.98
C GLY A 327 -3.18 -17.25 26.97
N ALA A 328 -2.73 -17.58 28.18
CA ALA A 328 -3.56 -18.20 29.23
C ALA A 328 -3.21 -17.70 30.64
N VAL A 329 -4.20 -17.76 31.55
CA VAL A 329 -4.09 -17.37 32.97
C VAL A 329 -3.70 -18.55 33.87
N GLY A 330 -2.85 -18.24 34.86
CA GLY A 330 -2.69 -18.95 36.13
C GLY A 330 -2.42 -17.92 37.24
N ASN A 331 -2.92 -18.15 38.46
CA ASN A 331 -3.07 -17.15 39.53
C ASN A 331 -1.79 -16.40 39.96
N ASP A 332 -1.99 -15.17 40.44
CA ASP A 332 -0.93 -14.18 40.64
C ASP A 332 -0.25 -14.16 42.02
N SER A 333 -0.62 -15.05 42.95
CA SER A 333 -0.11 -15.00 44.33
C SER A 333 1.30 -15.58 44.44
N GLN A 334 2.27 -14.73 44.79
CA GLN A 334 3.60 -15.16 45.22
C GLN A 334 3.46 -15.91 46.55
N VAL A 335 3.67 -17.23 46.55
CA VAL A 335 3.75 -18.04 47.78
C VAL A 335 5.17 -18.58 47.88
N GLY A 336 5.89 -18.20 48.93
CA GLY A 336 7.17 -18.84 49.27
C GLY A 336 8.38 -18.53 48.35
N GLY A 337 8.39 -17.41 47.63
CA GLY A 337 9.59 -16.98 46.87
C GLY A 337 9.86 -17.74 45.56
N SER A 338 8.94 -18.60 45.13
CA SER A 338 8.97 -19.30 43.84
C SER A 338 7.68 -19.04 43.06
N TYR A 339 7.79 -18.76 41.77
CA TYR A 339 6.62 -18.65 40.88
C TYR A 339 6.14 -20.05 40.48
N GLU A 340 4.89 -20.40 40.79
CA GLU A 340 4.26 -21.60 40.23
C GLU A 340 3.93 -21.43 38.73
N SER A 341 3.81 -22.58 38.04
CA SER A 341 3.36 -22.69 36.65
C SER A 341 2.00 -22.00 36.42
N GLY A 342 1.86 -21.25 35.32
CA GLY A 342 0.53 -20.92 34.81
C GLY A 342 0.34 -19.60 34.06
N ARG A 343 1.27 -18.64 34.10
CA ARG A 343 1.14 -17.39 33.32
C ARG A 343 1.82 -17.50 31.97
N ARG A 344 1.05 -17.39 30.88
CA ARG A 344 1.54 -17.55 29.50
C ARG A 344 1.07 -16.37 28.66
N LYS A 345 1.99 -15.46 28.32
CA LYS A 345 1.71 -14.27 27.53
C LYS A 345 2.45 -14.34 26.20
N ASN A 346 1.76 -14.01 25.12
CA ASN A 346 2.35 -13.83 23.79
C ASN A 346 2.87 -12.39 23.71
N GLY A 347 4.05 -12.18 24.29
CA GLY A 347 4.77 -10.90 24.33
C GLY A 347 5.99 -10.91 23.43
N HIS A 348 6.42 -9.74 22.93
CA HIS A 348 7.69 -9.57 22.20
C HIS A 348 7.86 -10.53 21.01
N LEU A 349 6.77 -10.89 20.36
CA LEU A 349 6.75 -11.94 19.35
C LEU A 349 6.68 -11.34 17.95
N THR A 350 7.68 -11.63 17.12
CA THR A 350 7.66 -11.23 15.72
C THR A 350 7.58 -12.47 14.85
N VAL A 351 6.61 -12.47 13.94
CA VAL A 351 6.49 -13.43 12.85
C VAL A 351 6.95 -12.74 11.58
N SER A 352 7.83 -13.37 10.81
CA SER A 352 8.44 -12.75 9.63
C SER A 352 8.29 -13.66 8.42
N ASN A 353 8.19 -13.11 7.21
CA ASN A 353 8.22 -13.90 5.97
C ASN A 353 7.22 -15.08 5.97
N MET A 354 6.01 -14.86 6.47
CA MET A 354 4.95 -15.87 6.44
C MET A 354 3.85 -15.47 5.47
N VAL A 355 3.23 -16.47 4.88
CA VAL A 355 2.05 -16.30 4.03
C VAL A 355 0.86 -16.96 4.70
N LEU A 356 -0.27 -16.26 4.82
CA LEU A 356 -1.53 -16.82 5.25
C LEU A 356 -2.57 -16.63 4.15
N ARG A 357 -3.05 -17.73 3.58
CA ARG A 357 -3.89 -17.73 2.38
C ARG A 357 -5.17 -18.57 2.49
N GLY A 358 -6.29 -18.04 2.01
CA GLY A 358 -7.52 -18.82 1.85
C GLY A 358 -8.33 -19.05 3.13
N PHE A 359 -7.95 -18.46 4.25
CA PHE A 359 -8.62 -18.66 5.53
C PHE A 359 -9.89 -17.80 5.65
N ASN A 360 -10.81 -18.25 6.52
CA ASN A 360 -11.93 -17.42 6.95
C ASN A 360 -11.42 -16.19 7.70
N ILE A 361 -10.58 -16.40 8.71
CA ILE A 361 -9.79 -15.37 9.35
C ILE A 361 -8.34 -15.80 9.26
N ALA A 362 -7.46 -15.00 8.64
CA ALA A 362 -6.05 -15.35 8.53
C ALA A 362 -5.42 -15.43 9.93
N HIS A 363 -5.58 -14.40 10.76
CA HIS A 363 -5.21 -14.48 12.16
C HIS A 363 -6.05 -13.60 13.08
N SER A 364 -6.06 -14.00 14.35
CA SER A 364 -6.72 -13.29 15.44
C SER A 364 -5.72 -12.95 16.56
N ILE A 365 -5.81 -11.72 17.06
CA ILE A 365 -5.09 -11.28 18.26
C ILE A 365 -6.07 -11.28 19.44
N GLU A 366 -5.87 -12.18 20.40
CA GLU A 366 -6.76 -12.36 21.55
C GLU A 366 -6.03 -12.17 22.89
N ASP A 367 -6.61 -12.69 23.97
CA ASP A 367 -6.17 -12.49 25.36
C ASP A 367 -4.67 -12.70 25.55
N TYR A 368 -4.07 -11.89 26.41
CA TYR A 368 -2.66 -12.01 26.82
C TYR A 368 -1.67 -11.94 25.66
N THR A 369 -2.01 -11.20 24.60
CA THR A 369 -1.19 -11.01 23.40
C THR A 369 -0.92 -9.53 23.15
N TYR A 370 0.35 -9.13 23.22
CA TYR A 370 0.79 -7.75 23.09
C TYR A 370 2.25 -7.71 22.65
N MET A 371 2.71 -6.57 22.14
CA MET A 371 4.02 -6.39 21.53
C MET A 371 4.32 -7.51 20.53
N ALA A 372 3.29 -7.87 19.76
CA ALA A 372 3.30 -8.96 18.81
C ALA A 372 3.00 -8.40 17.42
N GLY A 373 3.66 -8.93 16.40
CA GLY A 373 3.49 -8.37 15.06
C GLY A 373 4.06 -9.21 13.95
N PHE A 374 3.81 -8.74 12.74
CA PHE A 374 4.27 -9.37 11.51
C PHE A 374 5.24 -8.45 10.77
N ARG A 375 6.24 -9.07 10.14
CA ARG A 375 7.18 -8.42 9.22
C ARG A 375 7.21 -9.15 7.90
N ASP A 376 7.30 -8.43 6.79
CA ASP A 376 7.55 -9.02 5.47
C ASP A 376 6.59 -10.17 5.13
N SER A 377 5.35 -10.09 5.65
CA SER A 377 4.38 -11.19 5.60
C SER A 377 3.22 -10.85 4.67
N VAL A 378 2.58 -11.89 4.14
CA VAL A 378 1.51 -11.75 3.14
C VAL A 378 0.23 -12.39 3.64
N PHE A 379 -0.85 -11.62 3.60
CA PHE A 379 -2.21 -12.07 3.88
C PHE A 379 -3.01 -11.95 2.60
N ARG A 380 -3.32 -13.07 1.95
CA ARG A 380 -3.90 -13.06 0.60
C ARG A 380 -5.11 -13.98 0.48
N TYR A 381 -6.13 -13.57 -0.26
CA TYR A 381 -7.32 -14.38 -0.49
C TYR A 381 -7.96 -14.88 0.81
N ASN A 382 -8.00 -14.07 1.86
CA ASN A 382 -8.72 -14.41 3.09
C ASN A 382 -10.08 -13.71 3.09
N LYS A 383 -11.05 -14.18 3.88
CA LYS A 383 -12.26 -13.34 4.09
C LYS A 383 -11.90 -12.13 4.94
N THR A 384 -11.36 -12.37 6.12
CA THR A 384 -10.75 -11.36 6.99
C THR A 384 -9.27 -11.69 7.18
N ALA A 385 -8.39 -10.72 6.97
CA ALA A 385 -6.96 -10.91 7.20
C ALA A 385 -6.64 -10.83 8.69
N LEU A 386 -7.12 -9.77 9.35
CA LEU A 386 -6.92 -9.56 10.78
C LEU A 386 -8.27 -9.36 11.48
N TYR A 387 -8.51 -10.15 12.51
CA TYR A 387 -9.61 -9.96 13.43
C TYR A 387 -9.14 -9.69 14.86
N MET A 388 -9.78 -8.72 15.52
CA MET A 388 -9.66 -8.52 16.96
C MET A 388 -11.06 -8.41 17.58
N PRO A 389 -11.50 -9.41 18.37
CA PRO A 389 -12.87 -9.45 18.90
C PRO A 389 -13.09 -8.40 19.98
N LYS A 390 -14.35 -7.99 20.22
CA LYS A 390 -14.69 -6.93 21.19
C LYS A 390 -14.16 -7.18 22.61
N SER A 391 -14.34 -8.39 23.13
CA SER A 391 -13.94 -8.75 24.49
C SER A 391 -12.58 -9.41 24.53
N GLY A 392 -11.76 -9.02 25.51
CA GLY A 392 -10.59 -9.76 25.93
C GLY A 392 -9.76 -9.02 26.96
N ILE A 393 -8.69 -9.67 27.40
CA ILE A 393 -7.95 -9.30 28.60
C ILE A 393 -6.48 -9.11 28.25
N ASP A 394 -5.88 -8.01 28.73
CA ASP A 394 -4.42 -7.79 28.76
C ASP A 394 -3.73 -8.04 27.40
N ARG A 395 -4.17 -7.32 26.37
CA ARG A 395 -3.74 -7.51 24.98
C ARG A 395 -3.61 -6.16 24.26
N GLY A 396 -3.17 -6.16 23.01
CA GLY A 396 -3.28 -5.01 22.10
C GLY A 396 -2.22 -3.90 22.25
N GLU A 397 -1.41 -3.89 23.32
CA GLU A 397 -0.26 -2.98 23.41
C GLU A 397 0.71 -3.24 22.24
N ARG A 398 1.08 -2.22 21.47
CA ARG A 398 2.11 -2.27 20.41
C ARG A 398 1.97 -3.47 19.44
N VAL A 399 0.75 -3.76 18.99
CA VAL A 399 0.56 -4.70 17.90
C VAL A 399 0.93 -4.02 16.58
N TYR A 400 1.75 -4.66 15.75
CA TYR A 400 2.31 -4.02 14.56
C TYR A 400 2.41 -4.94 13.34
N TYR A 401 2.40 -4.31 12.17
CA TYR A 401 2.61 -4.91 10.86
C TYR A 401 3.58 -4.01 10.12
N GLU A 402 4.69 -4.58 9.67
CA GLU A 402 5.75 -3.82 9.00
C GLU A 402 6.10 -4.51 7.69
N ASN A 403 6.11 -3.75 6.59
CA ASN A 403 6.40 -4.26 5.25
C ASN A 403 5.52 -5.47 4.84
N CYS A 404 4.26 -5.50 5.29
CA CYS A 404 3.33 -6.59 5.01
C CYS A 404 2.41 -6.25 3.83
N ALA A 405 1.96 -7.28 3.10
CA ALA A 405 0.99 -7.14 2.02
C ALA A 405 -0.35 -7.80 2.38
N PHE A 406 -1.44 -7.07 2.17
CA PHE A 406 -2.81 -7.55 2.38
C PHE A 406 -3.55 -7.45 1.05
N THR A 407 -3.92 -8.59 0.46
CA THR A 407 -4.34 -8.61 -0.95
C THR A 407 -5.58 -9.49 -1.18
N ASN A 408 -6.51 -9.01 -2.01
CA ASN A 408 -7.64 -9.78 -2.53
C ASN A 408 -8.53 -10.41 -1.43
N ASN A 409 -8.92 -9.63 -0.42
CA ASN A 409 -9.88 -10.12 0.58
C ASN A 409 -11.30 -10.25 0.00
N ASP A 410 -12.11 -11.11 0.61
CA ASP A 410 -13.52 -11.28 0.23
C ASP A 410 -14.29 -9.95 0.31
N ARG A 411 -15.23 -9.76 -0.62
CA ARG A 411 -15.98 -8.50 -0.78
C ARG A 411 -17.05 -8.28 0.29
N TYR A 412 -17.38 -9.31 1.06
CA TYR A 412 -18.46 -9.30 2.06
C TYR A 412 -17.99 -9.10 3.50
N THR A 413 -16.67 -9.01 3.73
CA THR A 413 -16.08 -8.92 5.06
C THR A 413 -14.98 -7.88 5.10
N TRP A 414 -14.78 -7.25 6.26
CA TRP A 414 -13.67 -6.33 6.47
C TRP A 414 -12.34 -7.08 6.39
N MET A 415 -11.40 -6.56 5.60
CA MET A 415 -10.03 -7.05 5.55
C MET A 415 -9.37 -6.96 6.94
N ILE A 416 -9.54 -5.80 7.59
CA ILE A 416 -9.14 -5.57 8.98
C ILE A 416 -10.38 -5.23 9.81
N HIS A 417 -10.68 -6.07 10.80
CA HIS A 417 -11.85 -5.90 11.67
C HIS A 417 -11.45 -5.77 13.14
N MET A 418 -11.57 -4.56 13.68
CA MET A 418 -11.22 -4.24 15.07
C MET A 418 -12.46 -3.85 15.86
N GLU A 419 -12.91 -4.76 16.73
CA GLU A 419 -14.04 -4.52 17.63
C GLU A 419 -13.61 -4.06 19.05
N ALA A 420 -12.31 -4.14 19.36
CA ALA A 420 -11.73 -3.87 20.69
C ALA A 420 -11.34 -2.40 20.90
N THR A 421 -10.71 -2.06 22.03
CA THR A 421 -10.22 -0.71 22.37
C THR A 421 -8.69 -0.66 22.37
N GLU A 422 -8.04 -1.01 21.25
CA GLU A 422 -6.59 -1.24 21.21
C GLU A 422 -5.87 -0.44 20.13
N THR A 423 -4.53 -0.40 20.18
CA THR A 423 -3.72 0.36 19.21
C THR A 423 -2.94 -0.53 18.26
N PHE A 424 -3.19 -0.39 16.96
CA PHE A 424 -2.52 -1.14 15.90
C PHE A 424 -1.71 -0.21 15.01
N GLN A 425 -0.54 -0.68 14.58
CA GLN A 425 0.35 0.04 13.67
C GLN A 425 0.59 -0.76 12.40
N PHE A 426 0.43 -0.11 11.25
CA PHE A 426 0.82 -0.63 9.95
C PHE A 426 1.83 0.33 9.36
N ILE A 427 3.00 -0.20 9.01
CA ILE A 427 4.17 0.58 8.61
C ILE A 427 4.67 0.02 7.29
N ASN A 428 4.75 0.84 6.25
CA ASN A 428 5.20 0.40 4.92
C ASN A 428 4.41 -0.80 4.37
N CYS A 429 3.12 -0.91 4.72
CA CYS A 429 2.29 -2.02 4.27
C CYS A 429 1.56 -1.67 2.96
N SER A 430 1.23 -2.70 2.18
CA SER A 430 0.35 -2.58 1.02
C SER A 430 -1.01 -3.20 1.29
N PHE A 431 -2.07 -2.52 0.87
CA PHE A 431 -3.45 -3.00 0.93
C PHE A 431 -4.04 -2.90 -0.46
N ASP A 432 -4.27 -4.06 -1.07
CA ASP A 432 -4.59 -4.16 -2.49
C ASP A 432 -5.87 -4.97 -2.69
N TRP A 433 -6.71 -4.49 -3.60
CA TRP A 433 -7.88 -5.23 -4.10
C TRP A 433 -8.84 -5.69 -3.01
N MET A 434 -9.45 -4.73 -2.29
CA MET A 434 -10.48 -4.97 -1.29
C MET A 434 -11.74 -4.12 -1.51
N ALA A 435 -12.93 -4.67 -1.28
CA ALA A 435 -14.16 -3.86 -1.20
C ALA A 435 -14.36 -3.21 0.19
N MET A 436 -13.94 -3.89 1.25
CA MET A 436 -14.12 -3.48 2.64
C MET A 436 -12.77 -3.50 3.34
N PHE A 437 -12.12 -2.34 3.43
CA PHE A 437 -10.76 -2.24 3.94
C PHE A 437 -10.69 -2.36 5.47
N LEU A 438 -11.23 -1.39 6.19
CA LEU A 438 -10.96 -1.28 7.63
C LEU A 438 -12.22 -0.92 8.43
N ARG A 439 -12.47 -1.68 9.50
CA ARG A 439 -13.41 -1.30 10.56
C ARG A 439 -12.71 -1.08 11.88
N VAL A 440 -12.93 0.10 12.46
CA VAL A 440 -12.39 0.55 13.74
C VAL A 440 -13.56 0.90 14.67
N ASP A 441 -13.84 0.04 15.64
CA ASP A 441 -14.91 0.29 16.61
C ASP A 441 -14.43 1.08 17.83
N ASP A 442 -15.36 1.34 18.75
CA ASP A 442 -15.22 2.26 19.89
C ASP A 442 -13.91 2.06 20.67
N GLY A 443 -13.12 3.13 20.79
CA GLY A 443 -11.85 3.19 21.52
C GLY A 443 -10.63 2.58 20.82
N SER A 444 -10.80 1.91 19.68
CA SER A 444 -9.65 1.45 18.87
C SER A 444 -8.89 2.59 18.21
N LYS A 445 -7.59 2.41 18.04
CA LYS A 445 -6.70 3.34 17.32
C LYS A 445 -5.90 2.59 16.27
N VAL A 446 -5.97 3.06 15.02
CA VAL A 446 -5.20 2.50 13.92
C VAL A 446 -4.30 3.58 13.34
N ASN A 447 -3.01 3.26 13.18
CA ASN A 447 -2.05 4.12 12.52
C ASN A 447 -1.53 3.43 11.26
N LEU A 448 -1.72 4.06 10.10
CA LEU A 448 -1.15 3.68 8.82
C LEU A 448 -0.04 4.67 8.48
N ILE A 449 1.19 4.20 8.34
CA ILE A 449 2.38 5.03 8.19
C ILE A 449 3.15 4.56 6.95
N SER A 450 3.29 5.43 5.96
CA SER A 450 3.96 5.11 4.70
C SER A 450 3.35 3.91 3.98
N CYS A 451 2.04 3.71 4.09
CA CYS A 451 1.35 2.58 3.45
C CYS A 451 0.90 2.94 2.03
N HIS A 452 0.68 1.91 1.22
CA HIS A 452 -0.06 2.01 -0.04
C HIS A 452 -1.43 1.37 0.12
N ILE A 453 -2.50 2.10 -0.21
CA ILE A 453 -3.89 1.64 -0.07
C ILE A 453 -4.56 1.80 -1.43
N GLU A 454 -4.77 0.68 -2.11
CA GLU A 454 -5.17 0.65 -3.51
C GLU A 454 -6.35 -0.29 -3.75
N SER A 455 -7.40 0.19 -4.40
CA SER A 455 -8.48 -0.66 -4.91
C SER A 455 -9.19 -0.02 -6.09
N PRO A 456 -9.29 -0.73 -7.23
CA PRO A 456 -9.98 -0.22 -8.40
C PRO A 456 -11.48 -0.08 -8.14
N SER A 457 -12.17 0.65 -9.00
CA SER A 457 -13.63 0.63 -9.07
C SER A 457 -14.09 -0.72 -9.59
N ASP A 458 -15.27 -1.17 -9.18
CA ASP A 458 -15.87 -2.38 -9.73
C ASP A 458 -16.06 -2.25 -11.25
N PRO A 459 -15.50 -3.18 -12.05
CA PRO A 459 -15.85 -3.26 -13.45
C PRO A 459 -17.31 -3.72 -13.53
N ARG A 460 -18.19 -3.00 -14.25
CA ARG A 460 -19.52 -3.57 -14.54
C ARG A 460 -19.30 -4.77 -15.47
N PRO A 461 -19.51 -6.03 -15.04
CA PRO A 461 -19.43 -7.13 -15.97
C PRO A 461 -20.55 -6.97 -17.01
N PRO A 462 -20.32 -7.35 -18.28
CA PRO A 462 -21.39 -7.50 -19.25
C PRO A 462 -22.50 -8.40 -18.68
N ALA A 463 -23.76 -8.03 -18.90
CA ALA A 463 -24.90 -8.72 -18.31
C ALA A 463 -24.83 -10.24 -18.58
N GLY A 464 -24.78 -11.04 -17.52
CA GLY A 464 -24.81 -12.52 -17.59
C GLY A 464 -23.48 -13.24 -17.32
N GLN A 465 -22.37 -12.54 -17.04
CA GLN A 465 -21.12 -13.17 -16.60
C GLN A 465 -20.93 -13.12 -15.08
N TYR A 466 -20.52 -14.26 -14.49
CA TYR A 466 -20.05 -14.34 -13.10
C TYR A 466 -18.66 -13.71 -13.02
N ASP A 467 -18.57 -12.60 -12.32
CA ASP A 467 -17.29 -11.96 -12.02
C ASP A 467 -16.78 -12.46 -10.64
N PRO A 468 -15.53 -12.92 -10.51
CA PRO A 468 -14.95 -13.33 -9.23
C PRO A 468 -14.25 -12.17 -8.49
N SER A 469 -14.34 -10.93 -8.97
CA SER A 469 -13.65 -9.77 -8.41
C SER A 469 -13.97 -9.57 -6.91
N PRO A 470 -13.06 -9.06 -6.09
CA PRO A 470 -13.35 -8.63 -4.72
C PRO A 470 -13.94 -7.21 -4.60
N MET A 471 -14.36 -6.56 -5.70
CA MET A 471 -14.81 -5.15 -5.75
C MET A 471 -16.32 -4.93 -5.44
N LEU A 472 -16.76 -3.67 -5.22
CA LEU A 472 -18.16 -3.33 -4.87
C LEU A 472 -19.12 -3.25 -6.08
N ARG A 473 -20.12 -4.16 -6.21
CA ARG A 473 -21.07 -4.16 -7.35
C ARG A 473 -22.29 -3.24 -7.27
N ASP A 474 -22.79 -2.86 -8.46
CA ASP A 474 -24.02 -2.07 -8.66
C ASP A 474 -25.32 -2.76 -8.22
N ASN A 475 -25.45 -4.07 -8.38
CA ASN A 475 -26.74 -4.78 -8.20
C ASN A 475 -26.90 -5.37 -6.79
N GLU A 476 -25.80 -5.47 -6.03
CA GLU A 476 -25.79 -5.83 -4.61
C GLU A 476 -26.20 -4.65 -3.71
N ILE A 477 -26.42 -3.47 -4.33
CA ILE A 477 -27.00 -2.27 -3.72
C ILE A 477 -28.46 -2.51 -3.25
N LEU A 478 -29.12 -3.59 -3.70
CA LEU A 478 -30.57 -3.74 -3.55
C LEU A 478 -31.07 -5.09 -2.99
N LEU A 479 -30.21 -6.07 -2.67
CA LEU A 479 -30.69 -7.40 -2.25
C LEU A 479 -29.95 -7.97 -1.03
N GLY A 480 -30.63 -7.93 0.12
CA GLY A 480 -30.90 -9.20 0.83
C GLY A 480 -30.00 -9.66 1.97
N ILE A 481 -29.29 -8.79 2.72
CA ILE A 481 -28.70 -9.18 4.02
C ILE A 481 -29.13 -8.18 5.11
N GLY A 482 -29.92 -8.66 6.07
CA GLY A 482 -30.51 -7.83 7.12
C GLY A 482 -29.52 -7.45 8.23
N GLY A 483 -29.68 -6.22 8.74
CA GLY A 483 -29.08 -5.72 9.99
C GLY A 483 -27.77 -4.96 9.80
N ASP A 484 -27.83 -3.62 9.84
CA ASP A 484 -26.76 -2.60 10.03
C ASP A 484 -25.41 -2.67 9.26
N GLN A 485 -25.04 -3.80 8.66
CA GLN A 485 -23.71 -4.04 8.09
C GLN A 485 -23.55 -3.52 6.66
N PHE A 486 -24.62 -3.07 6.00
CA PHE A 486 -24.59 -2.58 4.62
C PHE A 486 -25.16 -1.17 4.41
N ASN A 487 -25.66 -0.51 5.47
CA ASN A 487 -26.23 0.84 5.33
C ASN A 487 -25.18 1.95 5.12
N ASN A 488 -23.89 1.65 5.30
CA ASN A 488 -22.78 2.59 5.17
C ASN A 488 -21.70 2.04 4.23
N ARG A 489 -21.99 1.97 2.93
CA ARG A 489 -21.05 1.55 1.88
C ARG A 489 -19.80 2.44 1.87
N CYS A 490 -18.71 1.96 2.46
CA CYS A 490 -17.44 2.66 2.59
C CYS A 490 -16.28 1.67 2.63
N PHE A 491 -15.10 2.11 2.22
CA PHE A 491 -13.88 1.33 2.42
C PHE A 491 -13.49 1.30 3.90
N VAL A 492 -13.83 2.36 4.65
CA VAL A 492 -13.44 2.51 6.05
C VAL A 492 -14.62 2.93 6.91
N ASN A 493 -14.87 2.19 7.98
CA ASN A 493 -15.88 2.52 8.98
C ASN A 493 -15.24 2.74 10.34
N VAL A 494 -15.38 3.94 10.90
CA VAL A 494 -14.86 4.30 12.23
C VAL A 494 -16.03 4.66 13.13
N THR A 495 -16.24 3.89 14.19
CA THR A 495 -17.41 4.01 15.09
C THR A 495 -17.01 4.37 16.53
N GLY A 496 -17.99 4.75 17.35
CA GLY A 496 -17.77 5.16 18.74
C GLY A 496 -16.75 6.30 18.86
N THR A 497 -15.73 6.10 19.69
CA THR A 497 -14.56 6.95 19.90
C THR A 497 -13.32 6.49 19.15
N GLY A 498 -13.49 5.58 18.18
CA GLY A 498 -12.40 5.05 17.35
C GLY A 498 -11.64 6.14 16.59
N ALA A 499 -10.35 5.91 16.34
CA ALA A 499 -9.49 6.82 15.63
C ALA A 499 -8.64 6.12 14.56
N LEU A 500 -8.61 6.69 13.36
CA LEU A 500 -7.71 6.28 12.28
C LEU A 500 -6.77 7.44 11.93
N ASN A 501 -5.47 7.18 11.95
CA ASN A 501 -4.45 8.12 11.50
C ASN A 501 -3.73 7.53 10.27
N ILE A 502 -3.69 8.28 9.18
CA ILE A 502 -3.00 7.93 7.94
C ILE A 502 -1.94 8.99 7.69
N THR A 503 -0.67 8.59 7.63
CA THR A 503 0.46 9.52 7.50
C THR A 503 1.40 9.06 6.40
N ASN A 504 1.87 10.02 5.58
CA ASN A 504 2.85 9.78 4.52
C ASN A 504 2.48 8.62 3.58
N SER A 505 1.18 8.36 3.39
CA SER A 505 0.68 7.18 2.68
C SER A 505 0.11 7.56 1.32
N VAL A 506 -0.11 6.56 0.47
CA VAL A 506 -0.81 6.70 -0.81
C VAL A 506 -2.19 6.07 -0.69
N ILE A 507 -3.23 6.81 -1.08
CA ILE A 507 -4.62 6.38 -1.06
C ILE A 507 -5.17 6.47 -2.49
N THR A 508 -5.30 5.33 -3.15
CA THR A 508 -5.80 5.14 -4.52
C THR A 508 -7.05 4.28 -4.47
N LEU A 509 -8.20 4.89 -4.15
CA LEU A 509 -9.44 4.16 -3.93
C LEU A 509 -10.49 4.51 -4.99
N ASN A 510 -11.19 3.49 -5.48
CA ASN A 510 -12.21 3.64 -6.53
C ASN A 510 -11.64 4.21 -7.84
N TYR A 511 -10.37 3.91 -8.14
CA TYR A 511 -9.71 4.36 -9.36
C TYR A 511 -10.02 3.45 -10.55
N TYR A 512 -9.70 3.92 -11.74
CA TYR A 512 -10.11 3.31 -12.99
C TYR A 512 -8.92 2.72 -13.75
N GLU A 513 -9.06 1.50 -14.26
CA GLU A 513 -8.01 0.86 -15.07
C GLU A 513 -8.32 0.88 -16.58
N MET A 514 -9.57 0.67 -17.03
CA MET A 514 -9.90 0.58 -18.47
C MET A 514 -11.38 0.92 -18.78
N ASP A 515 -11.62 1.73 -19.83
CA ASP A 515 -12.85 2.17 -20.55
C ASP A 515 -14.32 1.83 -20.06
N GLN A 516 -14.56 1.60 -18.76
CA GLN A 516 -15.88 1.43 -18.13
C GLN A 516 -16.40 2.68 -17.38
N THR A 517 -17.71 2.94 -17.44
CA THR A 517 -18.31 4.03 -16.65
C THR A 517 -18.12 3.75 -15.14
N VAL A 518 -17.26 4.51 -14.47
CA VAL A 518 -16.98 4.36 -13.03
C VAL A 518 -18.26 4.48 -12.21
N ASN A 519 -18.49 3.56 -11.28
CA ASN A 519 -19.59 3.68 -10.33
C ASN A 519 -19.24 4.71 -9.27
N PRO A 520 -19.99 5.82 -9.17
CA PRO A 520 -19.66 6.87 -8.23
C PRO A 520 -19.94 6.42 -6.80
N LEU A 521 -18.94 6.53 -5.93
CA LEU A 521 -19.12 6.26 -4.51
C LEU A 521 -19.57 7.53 -3.77
N PRO A 522 -20.56 7.42 -2.86
CA PRO A 522 -21.01 8.56 -2.09
C PRO A 522 -19.96 9.01 -1.07
N PHE A 523 -19.21 8.07 -0.48
CA PHE A 523 -18.12 8.36 0.45
C PHE A 523 -17.10 7.21 0.59
N VAL A 524 -15.89 7.55 1.05
CA VAL A 524 -14.81 6.59 1.34
C VAL A 524 -14.80 6.17 2.80
N PHE A 525 -15.04 7.13 3.70
CA PHE A 525 -15.02 6.97 5.15
C PHE A 525 -16.41 7.19 5.72
N HIS A 526 -16.95 6.24 6.47
CA HIS A 526 -18.05 6.49 7.39
C HIS A 526 -17.49 6.75 8.80
N ILE A 527 -17.81 7.89 9.38
CA ILE A 527 -17.27 8.31 10.68
C ILE A 527 -18.42 8.66 11.63
N SER A 528 -18.60 7.87 12.69
CA SER A 528 -19.61 8.15 13.73
C SER A 528 -19.32 9.45 14.49
N PRO A 529 -20.33 10.08 15.13
CA PRO A 529 -20.21 11.41 15.73
C PRO A 529 -19.01 11.72 16.63
N TRP A 530 -18.47 10.71 17.32
CA TRP A 530 -17.35 10.86 18.26
C TRP A 530 -16.05 10.22 17.75
N ALA A 531 -16.08 9.64 16.55
CA ALA A 531 -14.93 9.04 15.90
C ALA A 531 -14.15 10.07 15.09
N SER A 532 -12.89 9.73 14.79
CA SER A 532 -12.02 10.61 14.01
C SER A 532 -11.19 9.86 12.98
N VAL A 533 -10.96 10.54 11.85
CA VAL A 533 -9.99 10.15 10.83
C VAL A 533 -9.06 11.33 10.60
N ASN A 534 -7.75 11.12 10.65
CA ASN A 534 -6.74 12.14 10.40
C ASN A 534 -5.84 11.67 9.27
N ILE A 535 -5.71 12.48 8.22
CA ILE A 535 -4.82 12.23 7.08
C ILE A 535 -3.76 13.34 7.07
N HIS A 536 -2.50 12.94 7.07
CA HIS A 536 -1.37 13.87 7.08
C HIS A 536 -0.36 13.51 5.99
N GLN A 537 0.08 14.51 5.20
CA GLN A 537 1.14 14.35 4.20
C GLN A 537 0.93 13.17 3.24
N SER A 538 -0.32 12.82 2.97
CA SER A 538 -0.66 11.63 2.20
C SER A 538 -1.17 12.02 0.82
N TYR A 539 -0.84 11.19 -0.15
CA TYR A 539 -1.32 11.30 -1.51
C TYR A 539 -2.70 10.69 -1.64
N MET A 540 -3.61 11.36 -2.34
CA MET A 540 -4.98 10.89 -2.53
C MET A 540 -5.37 10.97 -4.01
N LYS A 541 -5.83 9.84 -4.54
CA LYS A 541 -6.48 9.69 -5.84
C LYS A 541 -7.76 8.90 -5.63
N THR A 542 -8.90 9.59 -5.66
CA THR A 542 -10.21 9.00 -5.40
C THR A 542 -11.23 9.46 -6.44
N PRO A 543 -11.06 9.07 -7.71
CA PRO A 543 -11.95 9.54 -8.76
C PRO A 543 -13.37 9.00 -8.54
N SER A 544 -14.35 9.74 -9.06
CA SER A 544 -15.77 9.40 -8.93
C SER A 544 -16.25 9.21 -7.48
N VAL A 545 -15.55 9.81 -6.51
CA VAL A 545 -16.00 9.90 -5.12
C VAL A 545 -16.66 11.24 -4.89
N ARG A 546 -17.88 11.24 -4.34
CA ARG A 546 -18.63 12.48 -4.07
C ARG A 546 -18.08 13.26 -2.87
N ALA A 547 -17.71 12.55 -1.82
CA ALA A 547 -17.15 13.11 -0.60
C ALA A 547 -16.18 12.12 0.06
N LEU A 548 -15.19 12.57 0.83
CA LEU A 548 -14.32 11.65 1.55
C LEU A 548 -15.07 11.05 2.73
N SER A 549 -15.78 11.87 3.53
CA SER A 549 -16.49 11.39 4.72
C SER A 549 -18.01 11.52 4.68
N SER A 550 -18.67 10.60 5.38
CA SER A 550 -20.05 10.67 5.80
C SER A 550 -20.18 10.42 7.32
N GLY A 551 -21.41 10.36 7.82
CA GLY A 551 -21.68 10.28 9.25
C GLY A 551 -21.56 11.64 9.94
N GLY A 552 -21.35 11.64 11.26
CA GLY A 552 -21.30 12.85 12.10
C GLY A 552 -19.93 13.15 12.71
N GLY A 553 -18.92 12.34 12.40
CA GLY A 553 -17.58 12.43 12.97
C GLY A 553 -16.66 13.41 12.24
N ARG A 554 -15.39 13.44 12.67
CA ARG A 554 -14.40 14.40 12.16
C ARG A 554 -13.38 13.73 11.25
N LEU A 555 -13.33 14.16 9.99
CA LEU A 555 -12.18 14.01 9.10
C LEU A 555 -11.30 15.27 9.12
N THR A 556 -10.00 15.11 9.40
CA THR A 556 -9.01 16.18 9.25
C THR A 556 -7.99 15.78 8.19
N ILE A 557 -7.67 16.68 7.28
CA ILE A 557 -6.62 16.48 6.27
C ILE A 557 -5.66 17.65 6.38
N SER A 558 -4.36 17.35 6.49
CA SER A 558 -3.30 18.35 6.60
C SER A 558 -2.19 18.04 5.60
N GLN A 559 -1.77 19.08 4.86
CA GLN A 559 -0.84 18.95 3.72
C GLN A 559 -1.32 17.90 2.70
N PRO A 560 -2.55 18.02 2.16
CA PRO A 560 -3.04 17.13 1.12
C PRO A 560 -2.15 17.19 -0.12
N LYS A 561 -1.98 16.05 -0.78
CA LYS A 561 -1.39 15.96 -2.13
C LYS A 561 -2.39 15.23 -3.03
N PHE A 562 -2.86 15.88 -4.09
CA PHE A 562 -3.73 15.28 -5.10
C PHE A 562 -2.96 15.13 -6.43
N TRP A 563 -3.42 14.25 -7.31
CA TRP A 563 -2.89 14.17 -8.66
C TRP A 563 -3.29 15.43 -9.43
N THR A 564 -2.32 16.18 -9.98
CA THR A 564 -2.55 17.49 -10.63
C THR A 564 -3.38 17.44 -11.92
N GLN A 565 -3.69 16.23 -12.40
CA GLN A 565 -4.54 15.94 -13.55
C GLN A 565 -5.91 15.37 -13.14
N ASP A 566 -6.16 15.11 -11.84
CA ASP A 566 -7.45 14.59 -11.40
C ASP A 566 -8.50 15.70 -11.48
N GLU A 567 -9.46 15.53 -12.40
CA GLU A 567 -10.58 16.46 -12.59
C GLU A 567 -11.59 16.44 -11.42
N PHE A 568 -11.45 15.49 -10.47
CA PHE A 568 -12.44 15.19 -9.42
C PHE A 568 -11.83 15.06 -8.02
N ILE A 569 -11.62 16.19 -7.34
CA ILE A 569 -11.36 16.23 -5.90
C ILE A 569 -12.70 16.08 -5.15
N PRO A 570 -12.88 15.10 -4.24
CA PRO A 570 -14.10 14.95 -3.46
C PRO A 570 -14.27 16.06 -2.40
N MET A 571 -15.52 16.32 -2.00
CA MET A 571 -15.80 17.14 -0.82
C MET A 571 -15.22 16.50 0.45
N LEU A 572 -14.69 17.28 1.41
CA LEU A 572 -14.20 16.72 2.69
C LEU A 572 -15.24 15.82 3.39
N GLY A 573 -16.47 16.31 3.52
CA GLY A 573 -17.62 15.53 3.96
C GLY A 573 -18.94 16.26 3.69
N LEU A 574 -20.04 15.52 3.58
CA LEU A 574 -21.40 16.07 3.37
C LEU A 574 -22.20 16.03 4.68
N ASN A 575 -21.62 16.56 5.75
CA ASN A 575 -22.22 16.58 7.08
C ASN A 575 -22.04 17.95 7.74
N THR A 576 -22.77 18.19 8.81
CA THR A 576 -22.76 19.46 9.54
C THR A 576 -21.43 19.75 10.25
N LYS A 577 -20.62 18.73 10.57
CA LYS A 577 -19.29 18.94 11.18
C LYS A 577 -18.29 19.59 10.21
N HIS A 578 -18.40 19.26 8.93
CA HIS A 578 -17.50 19.79 7.90
C HIS A 578 -18.06 21.00 7.18
N ASN A 579 -19.38 21.21 7.24
CA ASN A 579 -20.01 22.35 6.62
C ASN A 579 -19.70 23.66 7.35
N ARG A 580 -19.14 24.61 6.61
CA ARG A 580 -18.77 25.95 7.11
C ARG A 580 -19.91 26.94 7.06
N LEU A 581 -21.00 26.61 6.36
CA LEU A 581 -22.27 27.29 6.55
C LEU A 581 -22.85 26.86 7.89
N ARG A 582 -23.16 27.81 8.77
CA ARG A 582 -23.87 27.50 10.02
C ARG A 582 -25.15 26.73 9.69
N ASP A 583 -25.28 25.55 10.29
CA ASP A 583 -26.38 24.58 10.20
C ASP A 583 -26.59 23.80 8.90
N GLY A 584 -26.02 24.16 7.73
CA GLY A 584 -26.06 23.37 6.48
C GLY A 584 -27.45 22.99 5.91
N GLN A 585 -28.49 23.19 6.70
CA GLN A 585 -29.90 23.19 6.41
C GLN A 585 -30.33 24.60 6.74
N PHE A 586 -30.93 25.30 5.79
CA PHE A 586 -31.34 26.70 5.92
C PHE A 586 -32.39 26.86 7.04
N PRO A 587 -32.03 27.20 8.30
CA PRO A 587 -33.00 27.29 9.37
C PRO A 587 -33.80 28.58 9.16
N ARG A 588 -35.08 28.53 9.49
CA ARG A 588 -36.10 29.55 9.15
C ARG A 588 -35.78 30.98 9.60
N ALA A 589 -34.81 31.19 10.48
CA ALA A 589 -34.54 32.45 11.18
C ALA A 589 -33.23 33.17 10.80
N THR A 590 -32.32 32.56 10.02
CA THR A 590 -30.93 33.09 9.83
C THR A 590 -30.54 33.38 8.37
N VAL A 591 -31.42 33.08 7.41
CA VAL A 591 -31.12 33.19 5.97
C VAL A 591 -30.94 34.65 5.51
N SER A 592 -31.67 35.62 6.10
CA SER A 592 -31.57 37.04 5.70
C SER A 592 -30.24 37.71 6.02
N ASP A 593 -29.51 37.20 7.01
CA ASP A 593 -28.33 37.89 7.55
C ASP A 593 -27.01 37.35 6.96
N THR A 594 -27.04 36.14 6.37
CA THR A 594 -25.83 35.45 5.86
C THR A 594 -25.75 35.44 4.33
N TRP A 595 -26.90 35.53 3.64
CA TRP A 595 -26.99 35.52 2.18
C TRP A 595 -27.31 36.92 1.66
N GLY A 596 -26.46 37.42 0.77
CA GLY A 596 -26.63 38.72 0.12
C GLY A 596 -27.18 38.59 -1.31
N HIS A 597 -27.76 39.68 -1.80
CA HIS A 597 -28.26 39.80 -3.19
C HIS A 597 -27.65 41.02 -3.87
N LEU A 598 -27.24 40.87 -5.13
CA LEU A 598 -26.88 42.00 -6.00
C LEU A 598 -27.72 41.94 -7.27
N ASN A 599 -28.31 43.09 -7.62
CA ASN A 599 -28.97 43.32 -8.90
C ASN A 599 -28.05 44.14 -9.80
N GLY A 600 -27.82 43.70 -11.04
CA GLY A 600 -26.96 44.40 -12.00
C GLY A 600 -27.57 45.64 -12.67
N GLY A 601 -28.63 46.25 -12.11
CA GLY A 601 -29.33 47.37 -12.74
C GLY A 601 -29.86 48.42 -11.75
N THR A 602 -29.68 49.69 -12.10
CA THR A 602 -30.23 50.84 -11.37
C THR A 602 -31.76 50.85 -11.45
N GLY A 603 -32.43 50.66 -10.32
CA GLY A 603 -33.86 50.90 -10.15
C GLY A 603 -34.79 49.76 -10.56
N ALA A 604 -34.96 48.76 -9.70
CA ALA A 604 -36.18 47.94 -9.65
C ALA A 604 -36.29 47.24 -8.28
N ALA A 605 -37.52 47.15 -7.80
CA ALA A 605 -37.94 46.81 -6.44
C ALA A 605 -37.35 45.53 -5.83
N THR A 606 -37.27 45.55 -4.50
CA THR A 606 -37.15 44.42 -3.57
C THR A 606 -37.85 43.15 -4.09
N ALA A 607 -37.11 42.07 -4.36
CA ALA A 607 -37.74 40.79 -4.65
C ALA A 607 -36.82 39.56 -4.48
N VAL A 608 -36.03 39.48 -3.41
CA VAL A 608 -35.79 38.16 -2.80
C VAL A 608 -36.59 38.11 -1.51
N THR A 609 -37.86 37.74 -1.63
CA THR A 609 -38.59 37.25 -0.47
C THR A 609 -38.22 35.79 -0.31
N SER A 610 -37.69 35.42 0.85
CA SER A 610 -37.43 34.04 1.23
C SER A 610 -38.53 33.55 2.17
N PRO A 611 -39.77 33.30 1.71
CA PRO A 611 -40.63 32.40 2.46
C PRO A 611 -39.97 31.03 2.31
N VAL A 612 -39.35 30.55 3.38
CA VAL A 612 -38.91 29.16 3.50
C VAL A 612 -40.12 28.28 3.27
N ILE A 613 -40.27 27.76 2.05
CA ILE A 613 -41.26 26.74 1.73
C ILE A 613 -40.45 25.44 1.65
N HIS A 614 -40.62 24.63 2.69
CA HIS A 614 -39.81 23.46 3.06
C HIS A 614 -38.52 23.83 3.80
N SER A 615 -38.32 23.24 4.97
CA SER A 615 -37.34 23.54 6.02
C SER A 615 -35.85 23.41 5.64
N SER A 616 -35.49 23.46 4.35
CA SER A 616 -34.15 23.12 3.85
C SER A 616 -33.77 23.71 2.47
N SER A 617 -34.40 24.79 1.99
CA SER A 617 -33.96 25.46 0.73
C SER A 617 -34.16 26.98 0.70
N ILE A 618 -33.31 27.69 -0.05
CA ILE A 618 -33.46 29.10 -0.41
C ILE A 618 -34.17 29.21 -1.76
N ARG A 619 -35.20 30.05 -1.81
CA ARG A 619 -35.89 30.45 -3.04
C ARG A 619 -35.32 31.78 -3.53
N MET A 620 -34.86 31.83 -4.78
CA MET A 620 -34.52 33.08 -5.45
C MET A 620 -35.56 33.38 -6.52
N VAL A 621 -36.13 34.59 -6.49
CA VAL A 621 -37.09 35.08 -7.48
C VAL A 621 -36.42 36.18 -8.30
N HIS A 622 -36.54 36.09 -9.61
CA HIS A 622 -35.89 37.04 -10.52
C HIS A 622 -36.86 38.16 -10.89
N GLY A 623 -36.72 39.34 -10.31
CA GLY A 623 -37.67 40.46 -10.51
C GLY A 623 -37.48 41.31 -11.78
N THR A 624 -36.47 41.02 -12.60
CA THR A 624 -36.17 41.76 -13.84
C THR A 624 -35.57 40.83 -14.89
N THR A 625 -35.31 41.34 -16.10
CA THR A 625 -34.56 40.61 -17.14
C THR A 625 -33.03 40.73 -17.00
N ALA A 626 -32.54 41.59 -16.11
CA ALA A 626 -31.12 41.87 -15.91
C ALA A 626 -30.39 40.76 -15.13
N ALA A 627 -29.07 40.74 -15.13
CA ALA A 627 -28.29 39.77 -14.36
C ALA A 627 -28.58 39.87 -12.85
N ALA A 628 -28.63 38.71 -12.19
CA ALA A 628 -28.84 38.61 -10.75
C ALA A 628 -27.89 37.57 -10.12
N GLU A 629 -27.43 37.86 -8.90
CA GLU A 629 -26.51 37.02 -8.14
C GLU A 629 -27.08 36.71 -6.75
N LEU A 630 -27.14 35.42 -6.41
CA LEU A 630 -27.32 34.95 -5.03
C LEU A 630 -25.96 34.56 -4.48
N ARG A 631 -25.57 35.13 -3.34
CA ARG A 631 -24.25 34.87 -2.77
C ARG A 631 -24.24 34.71 -1.27
N VAL A 632 -23.28 33.92 -0.78
CA VAL A 632 -22.94 33.80 0.64
C VAL A 632 -21.46 34.08 0.81
N THR A 633 -21.09 34.86 1.81
CA THR A 633 -19.68 35.08 2.18
C THR A 633 -19.45 34.51 3.56
N LEU A 634 -18.41 33.71 3.72
CA LEU A 634 -18.03 33.09 4.98
C LEU A 634 -16.56 33.37 5.31
N PRO A 635 -16.21 33.55 6.60
CA PRO A 635 -14.83 33.65 7.01
C PRO A 635 -14.12 32.31 6.78
N VAL A 636 -12.86 32.38 6.36
CA VAL A 636 -11.95 31.23 6.31
C VAL A 636 -10.80 31.44 7.28
N SER A 637 -10.22 30.34 7.76
CA SER A 637 -9.13 30.38 8.74
C SER A 637 -8.22 29.18 8.61
N GLY A 638 -6.94 29.39 8.89
CA GLY A 638 -5.88 28.38 8.73
C GLY A 638 -5.37 28.26 7.29
N PRO A 639 -4.38 27.38 7.05
CA PRO A 639 -3.88 27.12 5.71
C PRO A 639 -5.00 26.49 4.87
N LEU A 640 -5.56 27.26 3.94
CA LEU A 640 -6.55 26.75 2.98
C LEU A 640 -5.77 26.23 1.77
N ARG A 641 -5.97 24.96 1.41
CA ARG A 641 -5.41 24.36 0.18
C ARG A 641 -6.49 23.83 -0.74
N VAL A 642 -7.58 23.31 -0.19
CA VAL A 642 -8.74 22.88 -0.96
C VAL A 642 -9.97 23.64 -0.50
N ALA A 643 -10.75 24.11 -1.44
CA ALA A 643 -12.07 24.68 -1.23
C ALA A 643 -13.10 23.98 -2.09
N GLY A 644 -14.30 23.79 -1.56
CA GLY A 644 -15.37 23.13 -2.29
C GLY A 644 -16.76 23.56 -1.86
N VAL A 645 -17.67 23.56 -2.83
CA VAL A 645 -19.10 23.74 -2.64
C VAL A 645 -19.86 22.56 -3.27
N SER A 646 -20.86 22.06 -2.55
CA SER A 646 -21.87 21.12 -3.06
C SER A 646 -23.24 21.70 -2.77
N VAL A 647 -24.12 21.75 -3.77
CA VAL A 647 -25.51 22.21 -3.61
C VAL A 647 -26.47 21.35 -4.42
N LYS A 648 -27.75 21.35 -4.04
CA LYS A 648 -28.85 20.92 -4.90
C LYS A 648 -29.55 22.12 -5.50
N LEU A 649 -29.85 22.06 -6.80
CA LEU A 649 -30.48 23.12 -7.56
C LEU A 649 -31.77 22.62 -8.22
N ARG A 650 -32.82 23.44 -8.26
CA ARG A 650 -34.10 23.11 -8.92
C ARG A 650 -34.77 24.36 -9.48
N ALA A 651 -35.47 24.25 -10.60
CA ALA A 651 -36.40 25.28 -11.05
C ALA A 651 -37.77 25.15 -10.35
N ASP A 652 -38.62 26.17 -10.42
CA ASP A 652 -40.00 26.09 -9.93
C ASP A 652 -40.99 25.48 -10.93
N GLY A 653 -40.63 25.45 -12.22
CA GLY A 653 -41.47 24.92 -13.30
C GLY A 653 -42.58 25.83 -13.78
N THR A 654 -42.61 27.09 -13.35
CA THR A 654 -43.64 28.04 -13.80
C THR A 654 -43.38 28.56 -15.22
N ARG A 655 -42.17 28.33 -15.76
CA ARG A 655 -41.65 28.84 -17.05
C ARG A 655 -40.65 27.85 -17.67
N PRO A 656 -40.14 28.07 -18.91
CA PRO A 656 -39.15 27.17 -19.54
C PRO A 656 -37.96 26.92 -18.62
N ALA A 657 -37.29 25.76 -18.78
CA ALA A 657 -36.22 25.30 -17.90
C ALA A 657 -35.22 26.42 -17.55
N GLY A 658 -35.19 26.80 -16.28
CA GLY A 658 -34.33 27.87 -15.79
C GLY A 658 -32.85 27.49 -15.90
N LYS A 659 -32.01 28.48 -16.21
CA LYS A 659 -30.55 28.28 -16.34
C LYS A 659 -29.81 29.05 -15.25
N ILE A 660 -28.87 28.38 -14.60
CA ILE A 660 -27.81 29.05 -13.83
C ILE A 660 -26.59 29.14 -14.75
N ASN A 661 -26.11 30.34 -14.99
CA ASN A 661 -25.01 30.56 -15.92
C ASN A 661 -23.69 30.10 -15.32
N THR A 662 -23.49 30.33 -14.02
CA THR A 662 -22.23 30.05 -13.37
C THR A 662 -22.45 29.85 -11.87
N VAL A 663 -21.76 28.87 -11.30
CA VAL A 663 -21.44 28.83 -9.87
C VAL A 663 -19.98 29.19 -9.72
N ARG A 664 -19.69 30.20 -8.89
CA ARG A 664 -18.35 30.77 -8.72
C ARG A 664 -17.95 30.78 -7.25
N MET A 665 -16.69 30.52 -6.96
CA MET A 665 -16.08 30.75 -5.65
C MET A 665 -15.07 31.89 -5.73
N ASP A 666 -15.34 33.01 -5.07
CA ASP A 666 -14.44 34.14 -4.94
C ASP A 666 -13.68 34.07 -3.62
N PHE A 667 -12.39 34.40 -3.65
CA PHE A 667 -11.52 34.47 -2.47
C PHE A 667 -11.17 35.92 -2.20
N LEU A 668 -11.41 36.36 -0.96
CA LEU A 668 -11.37 37.77 -0.61
C LEU A 668 -10.45 38.05 0.57
N ASP A 669 -9.84 39.22 0.52
CA ASP A 669 -9.08 39.76 1.64
C ASP A 669 -9.99 40.35 2.75
N ARG A 670 -9.37 40.93 3.78
CA ARG A 670 -10.08 41.54 4.91
C ARG A 670 -10.91 42.77 4.54
N THR A 671 -10.61 43.41 3.41
CA THR A 671 -11.34 44.58 2.89
C THR A 671 -12.55 44.17 2.05
N GLY A 672 -12.64 42.88 1.69
CA GLY A 672 -13.65 42.36 0.78
C GLY A 672 -13.27 42.49 -0.70
N THR A 673 -12.00 42.76 -0.99
CA THR A 673 -11.45 42.75 -2.36
C THR A 673 -11.28 41.32 -2.83
N VAL A 674 -11.73 41.02 -4.05
CA VAL A 674 -11.54 39.69 -4.67
C VAL A 674 -10.09 39.57 -5.14
N LEU A 675 -9.37 38.59 -4.58
CA LEU A 675 -8.00 38.26 -4.95
C LEU A 675 -7.97 37.29 -6.14
N GLY A 676 -8.98 36.42 -6.23
CA GLY A 676 -9.21 35.54 -7.37
C GLY A 676 -10.51 34.77 -7.26
N SER A 677 -10.86 34.07 -8.35
CA SER A 677 -12.13 33.39 -8.50
C SER A 677 -11.92 32.04 -9.17
N MET A 678 -12.64 31.02 -8.70
CA MET A 678 -12.72 29.71 -9.33
C MET A 678 -14.07 29.50 -9.98
N TYR A 679 -14.03 28.87 -11.14
CA TYR A 679 -15.17 28.56 -11.97
C TYR A 679 -15.21 27.06 -12.25
N ASP A 680 -16.33 26.62 -12.78
CA ASP A 680 -16.44 25.29 -13.35
C ASP A 680 -16.07 25.32 -14.82
N GLU A 681 -14.84 24.89 -15.07
CA GLU A 681 -14.17 24.93 -16.38
C GLU A 681 -14.58 23.76 -17.29
N PHE A 682 -15.33 22.79 -16.76
CA PHE A 682 -15.68 21.56 -17.49
C PHE A 682 -16.95 21.68 -18.35
N GLY A 683 -17.32 22.89 -18.79
CA GLY A 683 -18.45 23.10 -19.69
C GLY A 683 -19.83 22.71 -19.13
N ARG A 684 -19.95 22.41 -17.83
CA ARG A 684 -21.23 22.14 -17.14
C ARG A 684 -22.08 23.40 -16.96
N ASN A 685 -21.54 24.55 -17.36
CA ASN A 685 -22.21 25.83 -17.42
C ASN A 685 -22.65 26.15 -18.86
N PRO A 686 -23.89 26.62 -19.09
CA PRO A 686 -24.93 26.87 -18.09
C PRO A 686 -25.59 25.57 -17.58
N ILE A 687 -25.86 25.52 -16.27
CA ILE A 687 -26.59 24.42 -15.64
C ILE A 687 -28.08 24.58 -15.98
N THR A 688 -28.63 23.62 -16.74
CA THR A 688 -30.06 23.59 -17.06
C THR A 688 -30.81 22.87 -15.92
N LEU A 689 -31.75 23.57 -15.30
CA LEU A 689 -32.47 23.06 -14.13
C LEU A 689 -33.79 22.41 -14.54
N SER A 690 -34.07 21.25 -13.93
CA SER A 690 -35.39 20.63 -13.99
C SER A 690 -36.33 21.25 -12.96
N SER A 691 -37.60 21.39 -13.32
CA SER A 691 -38.66 21.76 -12.39
C SER A 691 -39.13 20.62 -11.51
N THR A 692 -38.94 19.37 -11.96
CA THR A 692 -39.43 18.15 -11.31
C THR A 692 -38.34 17.40 -10.55
N LYS A 693 -37.05 17.72 -10.77
CA LYS A 693 -35.92 17.01 -10.16
C LYS A 693 -34.87 17.97 -9.61
N TRP A 694 -34.44 17.72 -8.38
CA TRP A 694 -33.25 18.36 -7.82
C TRP A 694 -32.00 17.83 -8.52
N THR A 695 -31.11 18.74 -8.93
CA THR A 695 -29.84 18.43 -9.57
C THR A 695 -28.72 18.75 -8.60
N THR A 696 -27.81 17.80 -8.33
CA THR A 696 -26.64 18.06 -7.49
C THR A 696 -25.55 18.70 -8.33
N TYR A 697 -24.95 19.76 -7.80
CA TYR A 697 -23.83 20.46 -8.40
C TYR A 697 -22.67 20.53 -7.41
N GLN A 698 -21.44 20.27 -7.88
CA GLN A 698 -20.23 20.30 -7.08
C GLN A 698 -19.10 21.02 -7.81
N LEU A 699 -18.45 21.94 -7.11
CA LEU A 699 -17.22 22.59 -7.53
C LEU A 699 -16.22 22.45 -6.39
N VAL A 700 -15.14 21.70 -6.60
CA VAL A 700 -14.07 21.46 -5.63
C VAL A 700 -12.74 21.61 -6.36
N ARG A 701 -11.80 22.31 -5.74
CA ARG A 701 -10.50 22.63 -6.33
C ARG A 701 -9.40 22.72 -5.27
N ASP A 702 -8.22 22.25 -5.66
CA ASP A 702 -6.97 22.63 -5.03
C ASP A 702 -6.62 24.06 -5.50
N VAL A 703 -6.49 24.97 -4.55
CA VAL A 703 -6.22 26.38 -4.82
C VAL A 703 -4.75 26.72 -4.73
N ASP A 704 -3.92 25.83 -4.18
CA ASP A 704 -2.50 26.10 -3.90
C ASP A 704 -1.66 26.19 -5.19
N HIS A 705 -2.22 25.73 -6.32
CA HIS A 705 -1.61 25.82 -7.65
C HIS A 705 -1.93 27.12 -8.41
N GLU A 706 -2.82 27.96 -7.89
CA GLU A 706 -3.26 29.16 -8.57
C GLU A 706 -2.25 30.31 -8.41
N THR A 707 -1.92 31.00 -9.51
CA THR A 707 -0.89 32.06 -9.51
C THR A 707 -1.25 33.28 -8.65
N TRP A 708 -2.54 33.51 -8.40
CA TRP A 708 -3.05 34.59 -7.55
C TRP A 708 -3.23 34.14 -6.09
N TRP A 709 -3.01 32.86 -5.77
CA TRP A 709 -3.27 32.33 -4.44
C TRP A 709 -2.23 32.78 -3.42
N ASN A 710 -2.73 33.28 -2.29
CA ASN A 710 -1.93 33.55 -1.10
C ASN A 710 -2.79 33.30 0.15
N SER A 711 -2.53 32.20 0.85
CA SER A 711 -3.30 31.79 2.03
C SER A 711 -3.26 32.79 3.18
N ASP A 712 -2.25 33.66 3.25
CA ASP A 712 -2.12 34.66 4.32
C ASP A 712 -3.02 35.89 4.10
N LEU A 713 -3.39 36.15 2.84
CA LEU A 713 -4.23 37.29 2.46
C LEU A 713 -5.71 36.94 2.43
N VAL A 714 -6.05 35.70 2.09
CA VAL A 714 -7.44 35.25 2.00
C VAL A 714 -8.03 35.11 3.40
N THR A 715 -9.09 35.87 3.67
CA THR A 715 -9.80 35.82 4.96
C THR A 715 -11.27 35.47 4.82
N ASN A 716 -11.83 35.60 3.62
CA ASN A 716 -13.20 35.23 3.32
C ASN A 716 -13.28 34.44 2.02
N MET A 717 -14.27 33.56 1.93
CA MET A 717 -14.67 32.91 0.70
C MET A 717 -16.12 33.27 0.41
N ARG A 718 -16.43 33.64 -0.84
CA ARG A 718 -17.78 33.96 -1.30
C ARG A 718 -18.20 32.99 -2.37
N ILE A 719 -19.36 32.37 -2.20
CA ILE A 719 -19.97 31.52 -3.21
C ILE A 719 -21.07 32.32 -3.88
N ALA A 720 -21.05 32.36 -5.20
CA ALA A 720 -22.01 33.08 -6.02
C ALA A 720 -22.70 32.15 -7.02
N PHE A 721 -24.03 32.21 -7.05
CA PHE A 721 -24.88 31.61 -8.08
C PHE A 721 -25.31 32.73 -9.01
N VAL A 722 -24.71 32.76 -10.19
CA VAL A 722 -24.87 33.85 -11.15
C VAL A 722 -25.82 33.44 -12.26
N ARG A 723 -26.74 34.35 -12.56
CA ARG A 723 -27.60 34.29 -13.73
C ARG A 723 -27.47 35.57 -14.54
N SER A 724 -27.12 35.46 -15.82
CA SER A 724 -26.86 36.60 -16.70
C SER A 724 -28.14 37.17 -17.34
N SER A 725 -29.21 36.38 -17.50
CA SER A 725 -30.50 36.81 -18.07
C SER A 725 -31.65 35.86 -17.71
N GLY A 726 -32.89 36.36 -17.59
CA GLY A 726 -34.07 35.56 -17.23
C GLY A 726 -35.40 36.27 -17.49
N SER A 727 -36.53 35.58 -17.30
CA SER A 727 -37.86 36.20 -17.44
C SER A 727 -38.34 36.75 -16.09
N ASN A 728 -38.88 37.96 -16.04
CA ASN A 728 -39.38 38.58 -14.80
C ASN A 728 -40.43 37.71 -14.07
N GLY A 729 -40.10 37.19 -12.88
CA GLY A 729 -40.93 36.33 -12.04
C GLY A 729 -40.45 34.87 -11.99
N GLU A 730 -39.40 34.52 -12.72
CA GLU A 730 -38.83 33.18 -12.70
C GLU A 730 -38.18 32.85 -11.36
N THR A 731 -38.33 31.61 -10.88
CA THR A 731 -37.81 31.18 -9.58
C THR A 731 -36.89 29.96 -9.71
N PHE A 732 -35.82 29.94 -8.93
CA PHE A 732 -35.06 28.72 -8.67
C PHE A 732 -34.80 28.52 -7.17
N TYR A 733 -34.44 27.30 -6.82
CA TYR A 733 -34.19 26.86 -5.46
C TYR A 733 -32.77 26.35 -5.30
N VAL A 734 -32.15 26.70 -4.16
CA VAL A 734 -30.87 26.14 -3.69
C VAL A 734 -31.15 25.37 -2.40
N GLY A 735 -30.90 24.07 -2.41
CA GLY A 735 -31.11 23.16 -1.27
C GLY A 735 -29.81 22.44 -0.90
N GLU A 736 -29.74 21.89 0.31
CA GLU A 736 -28.62 21.03 0.77
C GLU A 736 -27.21 21.58 0.43
N ALA A 737 -26.92 22.80 0.88
CA ALA A 737 -25.67 23.48 0.58
C ALA A 737 -24.57 23.13 1.59
N PHE A 738 -23.45 22.62 1.09
CA PHE A 738 -22.25 22.30 1.84
C PHE A 738 -21.07 23.09 1.33
N VAL A 739 -20.34 23.70 2.25
CA VAL A 739 -19.13 24.46 1.95
C VAL A 739 -18.01 23.93 2.82
N ASN A 740 -16.98 23.41 2.18
CA ASN A 740 -15.85 22.79 2.85
C ASN A 740 -14.58 23.53 2.46
N TYR A 741 -13.64 23.58 3.40
CA TYR A 741 -12.26 23.88 3.10
C TYR A 741 -11.33 23.16 4.09
N PHE A 742 -10.17 22.76 3.59
CA PHE A 742 -9.12 22.04 4.34
C PHE A 742 -7.75 22.28 3.70
N GLY A 743 -6.67 21.91 4.40
CA GLY A 743 -5.30 22.18 3.97
C GLY A 743 -4.34 22.10 5.14
#